data_AF-A0A918VBZ5-F1
#
_entry.id   AF-A0A918VBZ5-F1
#
_cell.length_a   1.000
_cell.length_b   1.000
_cell.length_c   1.000
_cell.angle_alpha   90.00
_cell.angle_beta   90.00
_cell.angle_gamma   90.00
#
_symmetry.space_group_name_H-M   'P 1'
#
loop_
_entity.id
_entity.type
_entity.pdbx_description
1 polymer ?
#
loop_
_entity_poly.entity_id
_entity_poly.type
_entity_poly.pdbx_seq_one_letter_code
_entity_poly.pdbx_strand_id
1 'polypeptide(L)'
;MPSEAKNNPVDKTPVIYSEINLNQVKDDMVPVTISFDGIASKSMIYRLPKVVQGTYAISDFGRFVHDFKAFDKKGKALKVSKTDVNSWKIDKANKLSSITYLVQDTYDLKEGEFDNIPQFPAGTNIDPDNYVLNLHGFIGYFKGLENNNYQIKINAPESYKYATALPLESSSKNANNKTVVNTFSATRYFEVIDNPIMYGHIDIEKFKIKDIEIVISTYSPNNIYTAKEIKEVVENTMKSQVEYLKNYGTTTSRYDIHIYFFDGTEINPEDYGALEHHTSTVMVMPENTAKEDLYSDLKYFISHEFLHTITPLSIHSEDIHNFNYHSPSFSKHLWLYEGVTEYFSKLFKIDQGLITEEQFYKVITNKIKRSKRYDDTMSSTEMSENILLEPYSNNYPNVYQKGALIGMCLDILIRKESHGEQGLLDLMKTLSKTYGKNTPFEDDYLLDEITALTKPSIGEFLKNYVEGSAAIPYQTYFDMVGLNYKDGKLSAYENSTDQQLKIRRHWLNKFSSTVVFEHANVIPMTTNEVLNDQTVVVVDGKITSITSTKTAPKHVADLVIDATDKYLIPGLSEMHYHWRDKKSPIENEFKLLLANGITIARNMAEYGGQDHVTIREKTKQGEILGPNYFTTGPYLSYDQLKTFEDIERIVREHKEKKYNFLKIGDGVDIPKENYLKLLDEAYKHDITVIGHGQHNLPLEFSLRMKSIEHVEEFIYIFQEGNVYENVDLFENSKILIHDIDYLNKAARQVKESGVYVAPTLVIFEMILQYLDEEKFALLQKHPKSNYLTRGEYEKYLTEKNHYRADLKGIQIVGIDSDLFFENFFDWMKKFTKILNEHQVPLLTGSDTFGMVVPGFSIHKEFEFLQDSGLEPYEILKASTVNASRYLNIISMEGTIAEGKNANLVLLNRNPLEDIKNTQDIHGVMLKGTWYNRTQLDKFLEEVANYNTVKR
;
A
#
# COMPACT_ATOMS: atom_id res chain seq x y z
N MET A 1 7.68 -35.65 -23.21
CA MET A 1 6.38 -36.29 -22.92
C MET A 1 6.59 -37.22 -21.73
N PRO A 2 6.06 -36.91 -20.54
CA PRO A 2 6.23 -37.78 -19.39
C PRO A 2 5.22 -38.94 -19.48
N SER A 3 5.72 -40.15 -19.26
CA SER A 3 4.96 -41.40 -19.27
C SER A 3 3.94 -41.46 -18.14
N GLU A 4 2.71 -41.85 -18.49
CA GLU A 4 1.59 -42.12 -17.58
C GLU A 4 1.99 -43.05 -16.43
N ALA A 5 2.06 -42.51 -15.22
CA ALA A 5 2.08 -43.29 -13.99
C ALA A 5 0.69 -43.90 -13.79
N LYS A 6 0.62 -45.22 -13.88
CA LYS A 6 -0.59 -46.00 -13.57
C LYS A 6 -0.99 -45.75 -12.11
N ASN A 7 -2.24 -45.30 -11.94
CA ASN A 7 -2.96 -45.24 -10.67
C ASN A 7 -2.93 -46.61 -9.97
N ASN A 8 -2.06 -46.76 -8.97
CA ASN A 8 -2.25 -47.73 -7.92
C ASN A 8 -3.24 -47.15 -6.89
N PRO A 9 -4.13 -47.97 -6.31
CA PRO A 9 -5.01 -47.52 -5.23
C PRO A 9 -4.16 -47.03 -4.06
N VAL A 10 -4.53 -45.86 -3.52
CA VAL A 10 -3.91 -45.23 -2.34
C VAL A 10 -3.95 -46.22 -1.18
N ASP A 11 -2.83 -46.90 -0.91
CA ASP A 11 -2.61 -47.57 0.36
C ASP A 11 -2.71 -46.48 1.44
N LYS A 12 -3.70 -46.58 2.34
CA LYS A 12 -3.84 -45.63 3.46
C LYS A 12 -2.58 -45.73 4.31
N THR A 13 -1.69 -44.74 4.22
CA THR A 13 -0.54 -44.62 5.10
C THR A 13 -1.05 -44.58 6.55
N PRO A 14 -0.59 -45.48 7.44
CA PRO A 14 -1.10 -45.57 8.81
C PRO A 14 -0.77 -44.30 9.62
N VAL A 15 -1.73 -43.84 10.43
CA VAL A 15 -1.60 -42.65 11.28
C VAL A 15 -0.82 -42.99 12.54
N ILE A 16 0.07 -42.08 12.97
CA ILE A 16 0.77 -42.15 14.25
C ILE A 16 -0.01 -41.30 15.26
N TYR A 17 -0.47 -41.91 16.34
CA TYR A 17 -1.20 -41.22 17.40
C TYR A 17 -0.25 -40.90 18.54
N SER A 18 -0.06 -39.63 18.85
CA SER A 18 0.80 -39.17 19.93
C SER A 18 -0.05 -38.53 21.01
N GLU A 19 0.15 -38.90 22.27
CA GLU A 19 -0.59 -38.37 23.41
C GLU A 19 0.38 -37.84 24.47
N ILE A 20 0.21 -36.58 24.84
CA ILE A 20 0.92 -35.90 25.93
C ILE A 20 -0.11 -35.59 27.02
N ASN A 21 0.17 -35.97 28.27
CA ASN A 21 -0.79 -35.79 29.37
C ASN A 21 -0.25 -34.90 30.49
N LEU A 22 -0.61 -33.61 30.41
CA LEU A 22 -0.22 -32.56 31.36
C LEU A 22 -0.97 -32.68 32.70
N ASN A 23 -2.00 -33.52 32.80
CA ASN A 23 -2.66 -33.80 34.09
C ASN A 23 -1.94 -34.88 34.91
N GLN A 24 -0.89 -35.49 34.37
CA GLN A 24 -0.17 -36.60 34.98
C GLN A 24 1.34 -36.34 35.10
N VAL A 25 1.72 -35.06 35.18
CA VAL A 25 3.11 -34.67 35.47
C VAL A 25 3.51 -35.24 36.83
N LYS A 26 4.68 -35.89 36.88
CA LYS A 26 5.24 -36.44 38.10
C LYS A 26 6.74 -36.26 38.11
N ASP A 27 7.26 -35.74 39.22
CA ASP A 27 8.70 -35.51 39.40
C ASP A 27 9.29 -34.71 38.22
N ASP A 28 8.58 -33.64 37.83
CA ASP A 28 8.91 -32.79 36.67
C ASP A 28 9.00 -33.51 35.30
N MET A 29 8.27 -34.62 35.17
CA MET A 29 8.21 -35.36 33.92
C MET A 29 6.78 -35.55 33.42
N VAL A 30 6.58 -35.29 32.14
CA VAL A 30 5.32 -35.48 31.44
C VAL A 30 5.26 -36.88 30.81
N PRO A 31 4.18 -37.64 31.01
CA PRO A 31 3.99 -38.91 30.32
C PRO A 31 3.57 -38.71 28.87
N VAL A 32 4.26 -39.43 27.97
CA VAL A 32 4.00 -39.49 26.54
C VAL A 32 3.65 -40.91 26.13
N THR A 33 2.62 -41.05 25.30
CA THR A 33 2.22 -42.32 24.70
C THR A 33 2.15 -42.18 23.18
N ILE A 34 2.79 -43.11 22.47
CA ILE A 34 2.74 -43.18 21.00
C ILE A 34 2.05 -44.47 20.63
N SER A 35 0.94 -44.39 19.92
CA SER A 35 0.17 -45.53 19.43
C SER A 35 0.16 -45.57 17.91
N PHE A 36 0.02 -46.77 17.35
CA PHE A 36 0.12 -46.98 15.92
C PHE A 36 -0.71 -48.19 15.47
N ASP A 37 -1.35 -48.08 14.31
CA ASP A 37 -2.33 -49.08 13.85
C ASP A 37 -1.75 -50.31 13.11
N GLY A 38 -0.42 -50.42 13.01
CA GLY A 38 0.24 -51.70 12.73
C GLY A 38 1.52 -51.61 11.92
N ILE A 39 2.65 -52.05 12.49
CA ILE A 39 3.95 -52.09 11.81
C ILE A 39 4.08 -53.41 11.04
N ALA A 40 4.44 -53.37 9.75
CA ALA A 40 4.66 -54.62 9.01
C ALA A 40 5.97 -55.33 9.42
N SER A 41 7.00 -54.56 9.76
CA SER A 41 8.34 -55.06 10.06
C SER A 41 8.42 -55.86 11.37
N LYS A 42 9.27 -56.89 11.40
CA LYS A 42 9.57 -57.66 12.62
C LYS A 42 10.37 -56.86 13.66
N SER A 43 11.00 -55.77 13.27
CA SER A 43 11.71 -54.85 14.18
C SER A 43 11.60 -53.41 13.67
N MET A 44 11.54 -52.46 14.59
CA MET A 44 11.42 -51.03 14.27
C MET A 44 12.32 -50.22 15.21
N ILE A 45 12.83 -49.08 14.72
CA ILE A 45 13.56 -48.11 15.54
C ILE A 45 12.67 -46.89 15.72
N TYR A 46 12.45 -46.51 16.99
CA TYR A 46 11.83 -45.24 17.36
C TYR A 46 12.91 -44.25 17.80
N ARG A 47 12.77 -42.98 17.43
CA ARG A 47 13.81 -41.96 17.60
C ARG A 47 13.26 -40.64 18.08
N LEU A 48 14.01 -39.99 18.96
CA LEU A 48 13.91 -38.54 19.19
C LEU A 48 14.99 -37.83 18.36
N PRO A 49 14.84 -36.53 18.03
CA PRO A 49 15.84 -35.78 17.29
C PRO A 49 17.18 -35.65 18.04
N LYS A 50 18.27 -35.80 17.30
CA LYS A 50 19.63 -35.43 17.73
C LYS A 50 19.89 -33.94 17.50
N VAL A 51 19.44 -33.45 16.35
CA VAL A 51 19.52 -32.04 15.93
C VAL A 51 18.13 -31.63 15.42
N VAL A 52 17.77 -30.38 15.68
CA VAL A 52 16.58 -29.73 15.12
C VAL A 52 17.02 -28.61 14.18
N GLN A 53 16.18 -28.30 13.19
CA GLN A 53 16.47 -27.22 12.26
C GLN A 53 16.50 -25.87 13.02
N GLY A 54 17.29 -24.92 12.51
CA GLY A 54 17.48 -23.59 13.11
C GLY A 54 18.54 -23.49 14.21
N THR A 55 18.82 -24.55 14.97
CA THR A 55 19.75 -24.46 16.12
C THR A 55 21.22 -24.74 15.79
N TYR A 56 21.48 -25.44 14.68
CA TYR A 56 22.82 -25.86 14.22
C TYR A 56 23.71 -26.39 15.35
N ALA A 57 23.12 -27.16 16.27
CA ALA A 57 23.79 -27.72 17.44
C ALA A 57 23.28 -29.14 17.75
N ILE A 58 24.11 -29.95 18.41
CA ILE A 58 23.70 -31.28 18.89
C ILE A 58 23.00 -31.11 20.23
N SER A 59 21.70 -31.43 20.26
CA SER A 59 20.85 -31.33 21.45
C SER A 59 20.53 -32.69 22.07
N ASP A 60 20.62 -33.79 21.32
CA ASP A 60 20.41 -35.16 21.82
C ASP A 60 19.17 -35.29 22.74
N PHE A 61 17.97 -35.00 22.20
CA PHE A 61 16.73 -34.94 23.01
C PHE A 61 16.37 -36.27 23.69
N GLY A 62 16.91 -37.40 23.23
CA GLY A 62 16.72 -38.69 23.89
C GLY A 62 17.39 -38.84 25.26
N ARG A 63 18.15 -37.82 25.71
CA ARG A 63 18.67 -37.71 27.09
C ARG A 63 17.59 -37.41 28.11
N PHE A 64 16.53 -36.70 27.70
CA PHE A 64 15.43 -36.29 28.56
C PHE A 64 14.30 -37.33 28.62
N VAL A 65 14.47 -38.47 27.94
CA VAL A 65 13.50 -39.56 27.88
C VAL A 65 13.80 -40.63 28.93
N HIS A 66 12.84 -40.85 29.82
CA HIS A 66 12.91 -41.80 30.93
C HIS A 66 11.87 -42.92 30.77
N ASP A 67 12.15 -44.08 31.37
CA ASP A 67 11.19 -45.20 31.48
C ASP A 67 10.56 -45.73 30.18
N PHE A 68 11.29 -45.66 29.06
CA PHE A 68 10.81 -46.10 27.75
C PHE A 68 10.38 -47.58 27.72
N LYS A 69 9.12 -47.83 27.37
CA LYS A 69 8.50 -49.16 27.27
C LYS A 69 7.69 -49.29 25.99
N ALA A 70 7.58 -50.51 25.47
CA ALA A 70 6.77 -50.83 24.30
C ALA A 70 5.83 -52.00 24.62
N PHE A 71 4.60 -51.95 24.11
CA PHE A 71 3.54 -52.93 24.44
C PHE A 71 2.85 -53.46 23.19
N ASP A 72 2.39 -54.71 23.25
CA ASP A 72 1.49 -55.27 22.26
C ASP A 72 0.01 -54.93 22.54
N LYS A 73 -0.90 -55.31 21.63
CA LYS A 73 -2.35 -55.05 21.75
C LYS A 73 -2.99 -55.67 23.00
N LYS A 74 -2.30 -56.59 23.70
CA LYS A 74 -2.76 -57.21 24.95
C LYS A 74 -2.12 -56.56 26.19
N GLY A 75 -1.37 -55.47 26.02
CA GLY A 75 -0.65 -54.80 27.10
C GLY A 75 0.62 -55.54 27.55
N LYS A 76 1.09 -56.55 26.80
CA LYS A 76 2.32 -57.27 27.16
C LYS A 76 3.54 -56.50 26.68
N ALA A 77 4.51 -56.31 27.57
CA ALA A 77 5.76 -55.64 27.24
C ALA A 77 6.54 -56.38 26.12
N LEU A 78 6.99 -55.60 25.14
CA LEU A 78 7.90 -56.00 24.08
C LEU A 78 9.35 -55.71 24.50
N LYS A 79 10.30 -56.44 23.92
CA LYS A 79 11.71 -56.22 24.20
C LYS A 79 12.17 -54.95 23.48
N VAL A 80 12.76 -54.03 24.25
CA VAL A 80 13.37 -52.79 23.77
C VAL A 80 14.85 -52.79 24.11
N SER A 81 15.68 -52.30 23.20
CA SER A 81 17.10 -52.02 23.45
C SER A 81 17.46 -50.64 22.91
N LYS A 82 18.07 -49.80 23.74
CA LYS A 82 18.63 -48.51 23.33
C LYS A 82 19.86 -48.75 22.43
N THR A 83 19.89 -48.15 21.25
CA THR A 83 20.99 -48.33 20.27
C THR A 83 21.98 -47.18 20.26
N ASP A 84 21.54 -46.00 20.68
CA ASP A 84 22.31 -44.77 20.88
C ASP A 84 21.52 -43.84 21.81
N VAL A 85 21.99 -42.62 22.05
CA VAL A 85 21.35 -41.64 22.94
C VAL A 85 19.88 -41.39 22.58
N ASN A 86 19.54 -41.39 21.29
CA ASN A 86 18.25 -40.94 20.78
C ASN A 86 17.37 -42.05 20.19
N SER A 87 17.84 -43.31 20.16
CA SER A 87 17.18 -44.39 19.43
C SER A 87 16.89 -45.62 20.27
N TRP A 88 15.68 -46.15 20.12
CA TRP A 88 15.21 -47.38 20.75
C TRP A 88 14.78 -48.39 19.70
N LYS A 89 15.45 -49.55 19.66
CA LYS A 89 15.06 -50.68 18.83
C LYS A 89 14.02 -51.53 19.55
N ILE A 90 12.91 -51.79 18.87
CA ILE A 90 11.79 -52.60 19.33
C ILE A 90 11.79 -53.91 18.55
N ASP A 91 11.91 -55.03 19.27
CA ASP A 91 11.80 -56.38 18.69
C ASP A 91 10.33 -56.81 18.60
N LYS A 92 9.99 -57.62 17.58
CA LYS A 92 8.61 -58.04 17.28
C LYS A 92 7.68 -56.84 17.07
N ALA A 93 8.19 -55.81 16.38
CA ALA A 93 7.46 -54.57 16.13
C ALA A 93 6.13 -54.80 15.38
N ASN A 94 6.00 -55.90 14.64
CA ASN A 94 4.73 -56.31 14.03
C ASN A 94 3.61 -56.65 15.02
N LYS A 95 3.91 -56.70 16.31
CA LYS A 95 2.93 -56.80 17.40
C LYS A 95 2.77 -55.51 18.19
N LEU A 96 3.57 -54.48 17.90
CA LEU A 96 3.54 -53.20 18.62
C LEU A 96 2.16 -52.57 18.50
N SER A 97 1.64 -52.11 19.64
CA SER A 97 0.42 -51.31 19.74
C SER A 97 0.73 -49.92 20.25
N SER A 98 1.61 -49.81 21.25
CA SER A 98 1.99 -48.53 21.83
C SER A 98 3.41 -48.52 22.43
N ILE A 99 3.94 -47.32 22.56
CA ILE A 99 5.16 -46.96 23.29
C ILE A 99 4.77 -45.96 24.37
N THR A 100 5.38 -46.06 25.54
CA THR A 100 5.21 -45.08 26.62
C THR A 100 6.56 -44.66 27.17
N TYR A 101 6.71 -43.39 27.53
CA TYR A 101 7.89 -42.86 28.23
C TYR A 101 7.52 -41.60 29.02
N LEU A 102 8.43 -41.17 29.88
CA LEU A 102 8.38 -39.90 30.59
C LEU A 102 9.38 -38.93 29.95
N VAL A 103 9.03 -37.66 29.86
CA VAL A 103 9.89 -36.59 29.30
C VAL A 103 10.13 -35.54 30.37
N GLN A 104 11.40 -35.30 30.69
CA GLN A 104 11.87 -34.18 31.52
C GLN A 104 12.05 -32.93 30.65
N ASP A 105 11.88 -31.74 31.21
CA ASP A 105 12.05 -30.50 30.48
C ASP A 105 13.53 -30.09 30.34
N THR A 106 13.79 -28.90 29.77
CA THR A 106 15.16 -28.39 29.65
C THR A 106 15.38 -27.00 30.25
N TYR A 107 14.39 -26.37 30.88
CA TYR A 107 14.48 -24.97 31.32
C TYR A 107 15.01 -24.85 32.75
N ASP A 108 14.68 -25.80 33.64
CA ASP A 108 15.04 -25.75 35.07
C ASP A 108 16.07 -26.83 35.48
N LEU A 109 16.78 -27.39 34.49
CA LEU A 109 17.82 -28.40 34.70
C LEU A 109 18.89 -27.91 35.68
N LYS A 110 19.32 -28.80 36.58
CA LYS A 110 20.36 -28.46 37.56
C LYS A 110 21.72 -28.32 36.88
N GLU A 111 22.52 -27.37 37.37
CA GLU A 111 23.89 -27.20 36.90
C GLU A 111 24.68 -28.51 36.97
N GLY A 112 25.25 -28.92 35.82
CA GLY A 112 26.00 -30.16 35.68
C GLY A 112 25.17 -31.44 35.56
N GLU A 113 23.84 -31.36 35.47
CA GLU A 113 22.97 -32.52 35.24
C GLU A 113 23.15 -33.10 33.82
N PHE A 114 23.23 -32.22 32.83
CA PHE A 114 23.55 -32.55 31.44
C PHE A 114 24.54 -31.55 30.85
N ASP A 115 25.55 -32.04 30.13
CA ASP A 115 26.39 -31.20 29.27
C ASP A 115 25.60 -30.74 28.03
N ASN A 116 25.93 -29.61 27.40
CA ASN A 116 25.29 -29.16 26.14
C ASN A 116 23.74 -29.11 26.20
N ILE A 117 23.20 -28.29 27.10
CA ILE A 117 21.76 -28.04 27.20
C ILE A 117 21.28 -27.39 25.88
N PRO A 118 20.11 -27.78 25.32
CA PRO A 118 19.55 -27.11 24.16
C PRO A 118 19.38 -25.61 24.40
N GLN A 119 19.63 -24.78 23.38
CA GLN A 119 19.34 -23.35 23.47
C GLN A 119 17.88 -23.14 23.87
N PHE A 120 17.60 -22.24 24.81
CA PHE A 120 16.27 -22.13 25.43
C PHE A 120 15.12 -21.96 24.41
N PRO A 121 15.23 -21.16 23.34
CA PRO A 121 14.17 -21.10 22.31
C PRO A 121 13.84 -22.45 21.65
N ALA A 122 14.78 -23.40 21.64
CA ALA A 122 14.61 -24.78 21.19
C ALA A 122 14.38 -25.78 22.34
N GLY A 123 14.45 -25.33 23.60
CA GLY A 123 14.23 -26.11 24.79
C GLY A 123 12.75 -26.30 25.10
N THR A 124 12.45 -26.98 26.20
CA THR A 124 11.08 -27.30 26.61
C THR A 124 10.85 -26.89 28.06
N ASN A 125 9.60 -26.51 28.40
CA ASN A 125 9.21 -26.15 29.76
C ASN A 125 8.04 -27.02 30.25
N ILE A 126 8.13 -27.53 31.48
CA ILE A 126 7.10 -28.29 32.20
C ILE A 126 6.90 -27.62 33.56
N ASP A 127 5.97 -26.65 33.64
CA ASP A 127 5.64 -25.99 34.89
C ASP A 127 4.11 -26.05 35.15
N PRO A 128 3.64 -26.17 36.41
CA PRO A 128 2.21 -26.20 36.72
C PRO A 128 1.41 -24.98 36.25
N ASP A 129 2.03 -23.84 35.93
CA ASP A 129 1.37 -22.67 35.39
C ASP A 129 1.58 -22.51 33.87
N ASN A 130 2.64 -23.10 33.30
CA ASN A 130 2.95 -22.99 31.87
C ASN A 130 3.79 -24.15 31.30
N TYR A 131 3.49 -24.51 30.06
CA TYR A 131 4.19 -25.52 29.28
C TYR A 131 4.62 -24.92 27.95
N VAL A 132 5.93 -25.00 27.65
CA VAL A 132 6.49 -24.70 26.33
C VAL A 132 6.81 -26.03 25.66
N LEU A 133 5.88 -26.49 24.83
CA LEU A 133 5.96 -27.78 24.17
C LEU A 133 6.59 -27.60 22.79
N ASN A 134 7.92 -27.44 22.78
CA ASN A 134 8.73 -27.67 21.58
C ASN A 134 8.69 -29.18 21.27
N LEU A 135 7.83 -29.57 20.33
CA LEU A 135 7.36 -30.96 20.21
C LEU A 135 8.45 -31.96 19.85
N HIS A 136 9.59 -31.53 19.31
CA HIS A 136 10.77 -32.38 19.13
C HIS A 136 11.35 -32.93 20.44
N GLY A 137 11.11 -32.28 21.59
CA GLY A 137 11.50 -32.79 22.90
C GLY A 137 10.55 -33.88 23.43
N PHE A 138 9.30 -33.91 22.94
CA PHE A 138 8.25 -34.78 23.47
C PHE A 138 7.88 -35.93 22.53
N ILE A 139 7.88 -35.70 21.22
CA ILE A 139 7.36 -36.61 20.22
C ILE A 139 8.48 -36.99 19.26
N GLY A 140 8.77 -38.28 19.18
CA GLY A 140 9.65 -38.89 18.20
C GLY A 140 8.97 -39.48 16.97
N TYR A 141 9.78 -40.15 16.15
CA TYR A 141 9.37 -40.77 14.90
C TYR A 141 9.87 -42.20 14.76
N PHE A 142 9.19 -43.00 13.95
CA PHE A 142 9.68 -44.32 13.55
C PHE A 142 10.54 -44.18 12.30
N LYS A 143 11.73 -44.79 12.31
CA LYS A 143 12.65 -44.76 11.17
C LYS A 143 11.97 -45.31 9.91
N GLY A 144 11.88 -44.50 8.87
CA GLY A 144 11.23 -44.83 7.59
C GLY A 144 9.73 -44.50 7.53
N LEU A 145 9.16 -43.90 8.57
CA LEU A 145 7.76 -43.43 8.62
C LEU A 145 7.68 -41.92 8.93
N GLU A 146 8.73 -41.15 8.61
CA GLU A 146 8.82 -39.71 8.85
C GLU A 146 7.72 -38.91 8.10
N ASN A 147 7.25 -39.45 6.98
CA ASN A 147 6.20 -38.85 6.13
C ASN A 147 4.79 -39.38 6.44
N ASN A 148 4.60 -40.08 7.56
CA ASN A 148 3.26 -40.50 7.99
C ASN A 148 2.52 -39.34 8.69
N ASN A 149 1.19 -39.34 8.59
CA ASN A 149 0.34 -38.41 9.33
C ASN A 149 0.43 -38.66 10.84
N TYR A 150 0.36 -37.59 11.61
CA TYR A 150 0.31 -37.57 13.07
C TYR A 150 -1.01 -36.98 13.55
N GLN A 151 -1.60 -37.61 14.57
CA GLN A 151 -2.61 -36.99 15.43
C GLN A 151 -2.01 -36.78 16.81
N ILE A 152 -1.97 -35.53 17.26
CA ILE A 152 -1.33 -35.12 18.51
C ILE A 152 -2.41 -34.72 19.50
N LYS A 153 -2.60 -35.55 20.52
CA LYS A 153 -3.59 -35.35 21.57
C LYS A 153 -2.91 -34.79 22.81
N ILE A 154 -3.37 -33.62 23.27
CA ILE A 154 -2.91 -33.02 24.52
C ILE A 154 -4.07 -33.07 25.52
N ASN A 155 -3.83 -33.74 26.66
CA ASN A 155 -4.73 -33.70 27.81
C ASN A 155 -4.20 -32.66 28.80
N ALA A 156 -5.00 -31.64 29.10
CA ALA A 156 -4.62 -30.55 29.97
C ALA A 156 -5.76 -30.20 30.95
N PRO A 157 -5.46 -29.50 32.05
CA PRO A 157 -6.49 -28.86 32.88
C PRO A 157 -7.41 -27.98 32.05
N GLU A 158 -8.72 -28.04 32.31
CA GLU A 158 -9.72 -27.25 31.58
C GLU A 158 -9.51 -25.73 31.69
N SER A 159 -8.84 -25.28 32.74
CA SER A 159 -8.51 -23.86 32.98
C SER A 159 -7.39 -23.33 32.08
N TYR A 160 -6.60 -24.18 31.43
CA TYR A 160 -5.50 -23.75 30.58
C TYR A 160 -5.98 -23.29 29.21
N LYS A 161 -5.30 -22.27 28.69
CA LYS A 161 -5.35 -21.88 27.28
C LYS A 161 -4.22 -22.55 26.52
N TYR A 162 -4.29 -22.49 25.19
CA TYR A 162 -3.20 -22.91 24.31
C TYR A 162 -3.06 -22.00 23.09
N ALA A 163 -1.86 -21.98 22.52
CA ALA A 163 -1.54 -21.33 21.26
C ALA A 163 -0.60 -22.21 20.42
N THR A 164 -0.92 -22.39 19.15
CA THR A 164 -0.11 -23.10 18.14
C THR A 164 -0.66 -22.84 16.74
N ALA A 165 0.20 -22.95 15.74
CA ALA A 165 -0.16 -22.94 14.33
C ALA A 165 -0.64 -24.32 13.82
N LEU A 166 -0.54 -25.40 14.61
CA LEU A 166 -1.09 -26.71 14.23
C LEU A 166 -2.61 -26.64 14.01
N PRO A 167 -3.14 -27.25 12.93
CA PRO A 167 -4.57 -27.41 12.74
C PRO A 167 -5.22 -28.18 13.89
N LEU A 168 -6.23 -27.58 14.51
CA LEU A 168 -7.07 -28.26 15.51
C LEU A 168 -8.10 -29.14 14.79
N GLU A 169 -8.07 -30.45 15.02
CA GLU A 169 -9.08 -31.38 14.51
C GLU A 169 -10.31 -31.47 15.43
N SER A 170 -10.07 -31.52 16.74
CA SER A 170 -11.15 -31.60 17.72
C SER A 170 -10.73 -31.09 19.09
N SER A 171 -11.69 -30.58 19.85
CA SER A 171 -11.53 -30.24 21.26
C SER A 171 -12.74 -30.75 22.02
N SER A 172 -12.49 -31.44 23.13
CA SER A 172 -13.54 -31.98 23.99
C SER A 172 -13.23 -31.72 25.46
N LYS A 173 -14.28 -31.49 26.25
CA LYS A 173 -14.19 -31.26 27.68
C LYS A 173 -14.79 -32.44 28.42
N ASN A 174 -14.04 -32.99 29.37
CA ASN A 174 -14.55 -33.97 30.32
C ASN A 174 -14.85 -33.26 31.64
N ALA A 175 -16.11 -32.84 31.80
CA ALA A 175 -16.58 -32.08 32.97
C ALA A 175 -16.38 -32.84 34.30
N ASN A 176 -16.34 -34.18 34.28
CA ASN A 176 -16.16 -34.98 35.48
C ASN A 176 -14.71 -34.92 36.02
N ASN A 177 -13.73 -34.69 35.15
CA ASN A 177 -12.30 -34.67 35.48
C ASN A 177 -11.63 -33.30 35.28
N LYS A 178 -12.40 -32.22 35.04
CA LYS A 178 -11.90 -30.86 34.75
C LYS A 178 -10.76 -30.87 33.72
N THR A 179 -10.88 -31.71 32.70
CA THR A 179 -9.85 -31.95 31.68
C THR A 179 -10.36 -31.48 30.32
N VAL A 180 -9.53 -30.76 29.59
CA VAL A 180 -9.71 -30.51 28.15
C VAL A 180 -8.78 -31.42 27.36
N VAL A 181 -9.30 -31.97 26.27
CA VAL A 181 -8.56 -32.79 25.32
C VAL A 181 -8.59 -32.10 23.97
N ASN A 182 -7.43 -31.69 23.49
CA ASN A 182 -7.27 -31.08 22.17
C ASN A 182 -6.49 -32.04 21.28
N THR A 183 -7.00 -32.29 20.07
CA THR A 183 -6.36 -33.14 19.08
C THR A 183 -6.00 -32.29 17.88
N PHE A 184 -4.71 -32.25 17.56
CA PHE A 184 -4.13 -31.55 16.44
C PHE A 184 -3.66 -32.53 15.36
N SER A 185 -3.52 -32.07 14.12
CA SER A 185 -2.95 -32.89 13.04
C SER A 185 -1.71 -32.29 12.41
N ALA A 186 -0.83 -33.19 11.99
CA ALA A 186 0.35 -32.91 11.20
C ALA A 186 0.46 -33.97 10.09
N THR A 187 0.83 -33.57 8.88
CA THR A 187 0.88 -34.47 7.71
C THR A 187 2.17 -35.29 7.65
N ARG A 188 3.21 -34.82 8.34
CA ARG A 188 4.51 -35.51 8.48
C ARG A 188 5.21 -35.06 9.75
N TYR A 189 6.25 -35.78 10.15
CA TYR A 189 7.01 -35.51 11.37
C TYR A 189 7.62 -34.09 11.40
N PHE A 190 8.02 -33.55 10.25
CA PHE A 190 8.48 -32.16 10.16
C PHE A 190 7.44 -31.17 10.69
N GLU A 191 6.16 -31.31 10.35
CA GLU A 191 5.12 -30.40 10.86
C GLU A 191 4.90 -30.57 12.37
N VAL A 192 5.20 -31.74 12.93
CA VAL A 192 5.18 -31.94 14.39
C VAL A 192 6.21 -31.04 15.05
N ILE A 193 7.46 -31.06 14.58
CA ILE A 193 8.55 -30.33 15.24
C ILE A 193 8.61 -28.84 14.89
N ASP A 194 8.06 -28.45 13.73
CA ASP A 194 8.02 -27.06 13.26
C ASP A 194 6.84 -26.27 13.83
N ASN A 195 6.02 -26.88 14.70
CA ASN A 195 4.88 -26.22 15.32
C ASN A 195 4.88 -26.42 16.83
N PRO A 196 5.60 -25.57 17.58
CA PRO A 196 5.53 -25.54 19.04
C PRO A 196 4.11 -25.29 19.54
N ILE A 197 3.88 -25.63 20.81
CA ILE A 197 2.63 -25.33 21.50
C ILE A 197 2.93 -24.72 22.86
N MET A 198 2.38 -23.54 23.15
CA MET A 198 2.29 -23.03 24.52
C MET A 198 0.96 -23.47 25.14
N TYR A 199 0.99 -24.01 26.36
CA TYR A 199 -0.18 -24.36 27.18
C TYR A 199 -0.04 -23.73 28.56
N GLY A 200 -1.14 -23.32 29.19
CA GLY A 200 -1.11 -22.88 30.59
C GLY A 200 -1.98 -21.66 30.89
N HIS A 201 -1.61 -20.93 31.93
CA HIS A 201 -2.17 -19.64 32.32
C HIS A 201 -1.56 -18.50 31.50
N ILE A 202 -1.67 -18.61 30.18
CA ILE A 202 -1.09 -17.67 29.22
C ILE A 202 -2.08 -16.57 28.80
N ASP A 203 -1.52 -15.43 28.39
CA ASP A 203 -2.27 -14.38 27.72
C ASP A 203 -2.20 -14.56 26.20
N ILE A 204 -3.29 -14.27 25.49
CA ILE A 204 -3.37 -14.49 24.02
C ILE A 204 -4.09 -13.31 23.37
N GLU A 205 -3.45 -12.75 22.36
CA GLU A 205 -4.04 -11.72 21.49
C GLU A 205 -4.03 -12.16 20.03
N LYS A 206 -5.08 -11.78 19.29
CA LYS A 206 -5.22 -12.09 17.87
C LYS A 206 -5.59 -10.83 17.10
N PHE A 207 -4.97 -10.66 15.94
CA PHE A 207 -5.28 -9.55 15.04
C PHE A 207 -4.88 -9.92 13.61
N LYS A 208 -5.25 -9.08 12.64
CA LYS A 208 -4.92 -9.29 11.24
C LYS A 208 -4.06 -8.15 10.71
N ILE A 209 -3.07 -8.50 9.91
CA ILE A 209 -2.33 -7.56 9.07
C ILE A 209 -2.52 -8.00 7.62
N LYS A 210 -3.26 -7.21 6.84
CA LYS A 210 -3.76 -7.60 5.51
C LYS A 210 -4.48 -8.96 5.62
N ASP A 211 -3.99 -9.99 4.94
CA ASP A 211 -4.59 -11.34 4.91
C ASP A 211 -3.94 -12.33 5.89
N ILE A 212 -2.99 -11.89 6.73
CA ILE A 212 -2.28 -12.75 7.69
C ILE A 212 -2.92 -12.63 9.08
N GLU A 213 -3.34 -13.76 9.66
CA GLU A 213 -3.71 -13.84 11.07
C GLU A 213 -2.46 -13.91 11.95
N ILE A 214 -2.30 -12.94 12.85
CA ILE A 214 -1.21 -12.91 13.83
C ILE A 214 -1.76 -13.33 15.19
N VAL A 215 -1.09 -14.27 15.84
CA VAL A 215 -1.41 -14.74 17.18
C VAL A 215 -0.22 -14.49 18.08
N ILE A 216 -0.39 -13.70 19.14
CA ILE A 216 0.64 -13.53 20.19
C ILE A 216 0.17 -14.34 21.39
N SER A 217 1.04 -15.18 21.92
CA SER A 217 0.84 -15.83 23.22
C SER A 217 1.99 -15.53 24.15
N THR A 218 1.67 -15.17 25.39
CA THR A 218 2.66 -14.73 26.36
C THR A 218 2.47 -15.42 27.71
N TYR A 219 3.57 -15.92 28.28
CA TYR A 219 3.66 -16.29 29.69
C TYR A 219 4.61 -15.31 30.41
N SER A 220 4.17 -14.75 31.52
CA SER A 220 4.88 -13.76 32.34
C SER A 220 4.71 -14.16 33.81
N PRO A 221 5.72 -14.75 34.47
CA PRO A 221 5.57 -15.36 35.80
C PRO A 221 5.10 -14.35 36.85
N ASN A 222 5.56 -13.09 36.78
CA ASN A 222 5.13 -12.03 37.69
C ASN A 222 4.01 -11.13 37.11
N ASN A 223 3.42 -11.51 35.98
CA ASN A 223 2.40 -10.75 35.25
C ASN A 223 2.84 -9.30 34.92
N ILE A 224 4.13 -9.09 34.66
CA ILE A 224 4.70 -7.77 34.29
C ILE A 224 4.31 -7.41 32.85
N TYR A 225 4.22 -8.41 31.96
CA TYR A 225 3.92 -8.23 30.54
C TYR A 225 2.69 -9.01 30.12
N THR A 226 1.87 -8.37 29.28
CA THR A 226 0.68 -8.99 28.69
C THR A 226 0.78 -9.03 27.16
N ALA A 227 0.10 -9.99 26.52
CA ALA A 227 0.03 -10.07 25.06
C ALA A 227 -0.62 -8.80 24.48
N LYS A 228 -1.55 -8.20 25.22
CA LYS A 228 -2.19 -6.92 24.85
C LYS A 228 -1.21 -5.75 24.80
N GLU A 229 -0.30 -5.63 25.76
CA GLU A 229 0.73 -4.58 25.73
C GLU A 229 1.74 -4.82 24.59
N ILE A 230 2.14 -6.08 24.37
CA ILE A 230 3.12 -6.46 23.34
C ILE A 230 2.54 -6.26 21.93
N LYS A 231 1.23 -6.44 21.76
CA LYS A 231 0.52 -6.32 20.48
C LYS A 231 0.87 -5.05 19.71
N GLU A 232 0.91 -3.90 20.37
CA GLU A 232 1.18 -2.62 19.67
C GLU A 232 2.57 -2.61 19.01
N VAL A 233 3.58 -3.11 19.72
CA VAL A 233 4.97 -3.19 19.23
C VAL A 233 5.07 -4.18 18.05
N VAL A 234 4.46 -5.35 18.20
CA VAL A 234 4.41 -6.38 17.15
C VAL A 234 3.66 -5.87 15.92
N GLU A 235 2.46 -5.34 16.11
CA GLU A 235 1.57 -4.90 15.03
C GLU A 235 2.22 -3.80 14.19
N ASN A 236 2.85 -2.81 14.81
CA ASN A 236 3.54 -1.73 14.10
C ASN A 236 4.76 -2.23 13.33
N THR A 237 5.54 -3.14 13.92
CA THR A 237 6.73 -3.73 13.29
C THR A 237 6.34 -4.57 12.08
N MET A 238 5.38 -5.49 12.26
CA MET A 238 4.93 -6.38 11.21
C MET A 238 4.16 -5.65 10.10
N LYS A 239 3.40 -4.58 10.40
CA LYS A 239 2.79 -3.73 9.35
C LYS A 239 3.85 -3.16 8.42
N SER A 240 4.96 -2.68 8.97
CA SER A 240 6.08 -2.14 8.21
C SER A 240 6.77 -3.23 7.37
N GLN A 241 6.97 -4.43 7.92
CA GLN A 241 7.52 -5.57 7.16
C GLN A 241 6.58 -6.03 6.04
N VAL A 242 5.29 -6.17 6.31
CA VAL A 242 4.28 -6.57 5.31
C VAL A 242 4.13 -5.51 4.21
N GLU A 243 4.37 -4.24 4.53
CA GLU A 243 4.42 -3.17 3.53
C GLU A 243 5.70 -3.22 2.69
N TYR A 244 6.85 -3.45 3.30
CA TYR A 244 8.11 -3.74 2.61
C TYR A 244 7.97 -4.94 1.64
N LEU A 245 7.25 -5.98 2.06
CA LEU A 245 6.97 -7.17 1.26
C LEU A 245 5.76 -7.06 0.34
N LYS A 246 5.09 -5.90 0.20
CA LYS A 246 3.83 -5.80 -0.57
C LYS A 246 3.95 -6.28 -2.02
N ASN A 247 5.11 -6.01 -2.63
CA ASN A 247 5.38 -6.42 -4.00
C ASN A 247 5.80 -7.89 -4.07
N TYR A 248 6.21 -8.50 -2.96
CA TYR A 248 6.54 -9.92 -2.86
C TYR A 248 5.29 -10.80 -2.81
N GLY A 249 4.27 -10.37 -2.05
CA GLY A 249 3.08 -11.16 -1.70
C GLY A 249 3.20 -11.77 -0.29
N THR A 250 2.12 -12.34 0.24
CA THR A 250 2.16 -13.06 1.52
C THR A 250 2.53 -14.53 1.28
N THR A 251 3.49 -15.07 2.04
CA THR A 251 3.94 -16.47 1.96
C THR A 251 3.18 -17.38 2.93
N THR A 252 2.47 -16.80 3.91
CA THR A 252 1.63 -17.49 4.87
C THR A 252 0.33 -16.74 5.14
N SER A 253 -0.72 -17.47 5.52
CA SER A 253 -2.01 -16.91 5.98
C SER A 253 -2.09 -16.76 7.50
N ARG A 254 -1.11 -17.31 8.24
CA ARG A 254 -1.05 -17.25 9.71
C ARG A 254 0.39 -17.25 10.21
N TYR A 255 0.65 -16.51 11.28
CA TYR A 255 1.94 -16.49 11.97
C TYR A 255 1.77 -16.34 13.48
N ASP A 256 2.28 -17.31 14.26
CA ASP A 256 2.16 -17.34 15.72
C ASP A 256 3.47 -16.88 16.40
N ILE A 257 3.39 -16.04 17.42
CA ILE A 257 4.53 -15.52 18.19
C ILE A 257 4.35 -15.97 19.63
N HIS A 258 5.14 -16.95 20.04
CA HIS A 258 5.15 -17.53 21.38
C HIS A 258 6.23 -16.85 22.21
N ILE A 259 5.87 -16.20 23.32
CA ILE A 259 6.80 -15.45 24.17
C ILE A 259 6.75 -16.02 25.59
N TYR A 260 7.86 -16.59 26.03
CA TYR A 260 8.06 -17.04 27.40
C TYR A 260 9.00 -16.06 28.12
N PHE A 261 8.50 -15.42 29.16
CA PHE A 261 9.32 -14.60 30.04
C PHE A 261 9.83 -15.40 31.23
N PHE A 262 11.10 -15.22 31.59
CA PHE A 262 11.71 -15.78 32.80
C PHE A 262 12.13 -14.67 33.76
N ASP A 263 12.07 -14.92 35.07
CA ASP A 263 12.37 -13.92 36.10
C ASP A 263 13.86 -13.80 36.47
N GLY A 264 14.69 -14.64 35.84
CA GLY A 264 16.16 -14.70 36.01
C GLY A 264 16.65 -15.78 36.96
N THR A 265 15.77 -16.64 37.49
CA THR A 265 16.14 -17.71 38.43
C THR A 265 16.47 -19.05 37.76
N GLU A 266 15.81 -19.36 36.64
CA GLU A 266 15.90 -20.65 35.94
C GLU A 266 16.81 -20.57 34.69
N ILE A 267 16.87 -19.40 34.06
CA ILE A 267 17.58 -19.17 32.80
C ILE A 267 18.64 -18.09 33.01
N ASN A 268 19.86 -18.33 32.51
CA ASN A 268 20.91 -17.32 32.51
C ASN A 268 20.47 -16.12 31.64
N PRO A 269 20.49 -14.88 32.16
CA PRO A 269 20.11 -13.69 31.40
C PRO A 269 20.85 -13.47 30.07
N GLU A 270 21.99 -14.13 29.84
CA GLU A 270 22.72 -14.07 28.57
C GLU A 270 22.22 -15.06 27.49
N ASP A 271 21.36 -16.02 27.84
CA ASP A 271 20.93 -17.13 26.97
C ASP A 271 19.50 -16.97 26.41
N TYR A 272 18.99 -15.74 26.36
CA TYR A 272 17.68 -15.41 25.77
C TYR A 272 17.76 -15.22 24.24
N GLY A 273 16.66 -15.45 23.51
CA GLY A 273 16.67 -15.42 22.06
C GLY A 273 15.36 -15.82 21.42
N ALA A 274 15.40 -16.11 20.12
CA ALA A 274 14.27 -16.62 19.35
C ALA A 274 14.69 -17.83 18.49
N LEU A 275 13.74 -18.70 18.20
CA LEU A 275 13.87 -19.78 17.22
C LEU A 275 12.79 -19.62 16.16
N GLU A 276 13.19 -19.72 14.90
CA GLU A 276 12.30 -19.66 13.76
C GLU A 276 11.53 -20.97 13.58
N HIS A 277 10.27 -20.84 13.19
CA HIS A 277 9.50 -21.90 12.59
C HIS A 277 8.79 -21.34 11.35
N HIS A 278 8.31 -22.22 10.47
CA HIS A 278 7.78 -21.76 9.19
C HIS A 278 6.51 -20.90 9.35
N THR A 279 5.69 -21.18 10.36
CA THR A 279 4.46 -20.42 10.66
C THR A 279 4.40 -19.92 12.10
N SER A 280 5.52 -19.96 12.82
CA SER A 280 5.57 -19.43 14.18
C SER A 280 7.00 -19.06 14.60
N THR A 281 7.16 -18.56 15.81
CA THR A 281 8.46 -18.42 16.47
C THR A 281 8.31 -18.57 17.97
N VAL A 282 9.31 -19.16 18.63
CA VAL A 282 9.42 -19.20 20.09
C VAL A 282 10.48 -18.19 20.53
N MET A 283 10.08 -17.25 21.37
CA MET A 283 10.93 -16.24 21.99
C MET A 283 11.02 -16.51 23.49
N VAL A 284 12.25 -16.52 24.00
CA VAL A 284 12.55 -16.60 25.43
C VAL A 284 13.21 -15.30 25.83
N MET A 285 12.67 -14.60 26.84
CA MET A 285 13.10 -13.23 27.18
C MET A 285 13.13 -12.99 28.71
N PRO A 286 14.04 -12.13 29.23
CA PRO A 286 14.06 -11.81 30.65
C PRO A 286 12.92 -10.85 31.00
N GLU A 287 12.09 -11.21 31.98
CA GLU A 287 10.95 -10.42 32.46
C GLU A 287 11.40 -9.12 33.17
N ASN A 288 12.60 -9.12 33.75
CA ASN A 288 13.15 -7.97 34.46
C ASN A 288 13.83 -6.92 33.55
N THR A 289 13.81 -7.13 32.23
CA THR A 289 14.31 -6.17 31.25
C THR A 289 13.48 -4.88 31.28
N ALA A 290 14.14 -3.72 31.18
CA ALA A 290 13.44 -2.43 31.06
C ALA A 290 12.56 -2.42 29.79
N LYS A 291 11.38 -1.77 29.86
CA LYS A 291 10.39 -1.82 28.78
C LYS A 291 10.97 -1.36 27.44
N GLU A 292 11.79 -0.32 27.43
CA GLU A 292 12.40 0.22 26.22
C GLU A 292 13.35 -0.77 25.55
N ASP A 293 14.18 -1.46 26.34
CA ASP A 293 15.14 -2.46 25.85
C ASP A 293 14.39 -3.71 25.38
N LEU A 294 13.39 -4.17 26.14
CA LEU A 294 12.53 -5.29 25.74
C LEU A 294 11.85 -5.02 24.40
N TYR A 295 11.29 -3.82 24.22
CA TYR A 295 10.63 -3.45 22.97
C TYR A 295 11.62 -3.34 21.80
N SER A 296 12.86 -2.95 22.06
CA SER A 296 13.92 -2.96 21.06
C SER A 296 14.23 -4.40 20.61
N ASP A 297 14.34 -5.32 21.56
CA ASP A 297 14.65 -6.73 21.31
C ASP A 297 13.49 -7.44 20.60
N LEU A 298 12.24 -7.22 21.04
CA LEU A 298 11.05 -7.70 20.34
C LEU A 298 11.04 -7.23 18.89
N LYS A 299 11.26 -5.94 18.65
CA LYS A 299 11.36 -5.41 17.28
C LYS A 299 12.47 -6.11 16.50
N TYR A 300 13.61 -6.40 17.12
CA TYR A 300 14.72 -7.09 16.46
C TYR A 300 14.35 -8.53 16.08
N PHE A 301 13.89 -9.34 17.03
CA PHE A 301 13.55 -10.74 16.78
C PHE A 301 12.40 -10.86 15.79
N ILE A 302 11.28 -10.17 16.01
CA ILE A 302 10.14 -10.19 15.06
C ILE A 302 10.58 -9.79 13.64
N SER A 303 11.48 -8.81 13.54
CA SER A 303 12.02 -8.39 12.25
C SER A 303 12.77 -9.52 11.52
N HIS A 304 13.51 -10.35 12.26
CA HIS A 304 14.28 -11.46 11.73
C HIS A 304 13.40 -12.69 11.49
N GLU A 305 12.69 -13.14 12.53
CA GLU A 305 11.89 -14.37 12.51
C GLU A 305 10.79 -14.36 11.46
N PHE A 306 10.07 -13.24 11.33
CA PHE A 306 9.00 -13.15 10.33
C PHE A 306 9.54 -13.22 8.89
N LEU A 307 10.79 -12.80 8.65
CA LEU A 307 11.40 -12.88 7.32
C LEU A 307 11.84 -14.30 6.96
N HIS A 308 11.94 -15.24 7.92
CA HIS A 308 12.14 -16.65 7.62
C HIS A 308 10.96 -17.29 6.86
N THR A 309 9.82 -16.60 6.78
CA THR A 309 8.72 -16.98 5.88
C THR A 309 9.09 -16.87 4.39
N ILE A 310 10.17 -16.17 4.05
CA ILE A 310 10.78 -16.15 2.70
C ILE A 310 11.70 -17.36 2.55
N THR A 311 12.67 -17.49 3.45
CA THR A 311 13.67 -18.56 3.42
C THR A 311 14.06 -18.93 4.87
N PRO A 312 14.03 -20.21 5.25
CA PRO A 312 13.86 -21.38 4.39
C PRO A 312 12.43 -21.67 3.91
N LEU A 313 11.36 -21.07 4.45
CA LEU A 313 9.99 -21.55 4.16
C LEU A 313 9.65 -21.67 2.66
N SER A 314 9.92 -20.64 1.85
CA SER A 314 9.54 -20.65 0.43
C SER A 314 10.69 -20.98 -0.52
N ILE A 315 11.92 -21.03 0.01
CA ILE A 315 13.17 -21.25 -0.73
C ILE A 315 14.07 -22.04 0.21
N HIS A 316 14.23 -23.33 -0.05
CA HIS A 316 15.03 -24.24 0.77
C HIS A 316 15.61 -25.37 -0.07
N SER A 317 16.69 -25.96 0.43
CA SER A 317 17.35 -27.07 -0.25
C SER A 317 16.78 -28.44 0.13
N GLU A 318 17.19 -29.49 -0.57
CA GLU A 318 16.79 -30.86 -0.26
C GLU A 318 17.18 -31.29 1.16
N ASP A 319 18.32 -30.80 1.67
CA ASP A 319 18.79 -31.08 3.03
C ASP A 319 17.85 -30.48 4.10
N ILE A 320 17.24 -29.34 3.81
CA ILE A 320 16.22 -28.76 4.69
C ILE A 320 14.87 -29.46 4.51
N HIS A 321 14.49 -29.79 3.28
CA HIS A 321 13.19 -30.42 3.02
C HIS A 321 13.08 -31.83 3.63
N ASN A 322 14.15 -32.61 3.49
CA ASN A 322 14.26 -34.01 3.87
C ASN A 322 15.22 -34.22 5.04
N PHE A 323 15.23 -33.27 5.98
CA PHE A 323 16.23 -33.20 7.04
C PHE A 323 16.31 -34.48 7.88
N ASN A 324 17.53 -34.98 8.04
CA ASN A 324 17.80 -36.17 8.84
C ASN A 324 18.09 -35.78 10.29
N TYR A 325 17.06 -35.82 11.13
CA TYR A 325 17.15 -35.45 12.55
C TYR A 325 18.12 -36.30 13.40
N HIS A 326 18.63 -37.42 12.89
CA HIS A 326 19.55 -38.30 13.61
C HIS A 326 20.99 -38.21 13.11
N SER A 327 21.18 -38.02 11.81
CA SER A 327 22.49 -37.90 11.16
C SER A 327 22.38 -36.84 10.06
N PRO A 328 22.29 -35.55 10.43
CA PRO A 328 22.00 -34.49 9.49
C PRO A 328 23.17 -34.24 8.53
N SER A 329 22.84 -34.05 7.26
CA SER A 329 23.58 -33.17 6.35
C SER A 329 23.05 -31.75 6.51
N PHE A 330 23.88 -30.77 6.16
CA PHE A 330 23.51 -29.36 6.21
C PHE A 330 23.67 -28.73 4.85
N SER A 331 22.72 -27.88 4.51
CA SER A 331 22.76 -27.09 3.28
C SER A 331 23.98 -26.18 3.23
N LYS A 332 24.46 -25.90 2.03
CA LYS A 332 25.57 -24.97 1.73
C LYS A 332 25.18 -23.50 1.88
N HIS A 333 23.95 -23.18 2.24
CA HIS A 333 23.40 -21.82 2.06
C HIS A 333 22.95 -21.10 3.34
N LEU A 334 23.62 -21.27 4.49
CA LEU A 334 23.30 -20.45 5.68
C LEU A 334 23.49 -18.95 5.45
N TRP A 335 24.39 -18.57 4.55
CA TRP A 335 24.53 -17.17 4.11
C TRP A 335 23.22 -16.62 3.51
N LEU A 336 22.37 -17.47 2.93
CA LEU A 336 21.05 -17.14 2.43
C LEU A 336 20.02 -17.19 3.56
N TYR A 337 19.90 -18.34 4.23
CA TYR A 337 18.85 -18.57 5.24
C TYR A 337 18.92 -17.60 6.41
N GLU A 338 20.12 -17.38 6.95
CA GLU A 338 20.33 -16.49 8.10
C GLU A 338 20.91 -15.15 7.66
N GLY A 339 21.88 -15.16 6.73
CA GLY A 339 22.58 -13.95 6.32
C GLY A 339 21.69 -12.97 5.58
N VAL A 340 21.00 -13.41 4.52
CA VAL A 340 20.10 -12.54 3.74
C VAL A 340 18.87 -12.15 4.56
N THR A 341 18.33 -13.05 5.40
CA THR A 341 17.26 -12.74 6.36
C THR A 341 17.69 -11.64 7.33
N GLU A 342 18.88 -11.75 7.91
CA GLU A 342 19.44 -10.74 8.80
C GLU A 342 19.75 -9.42 8.07
N TYR A 343 20.08 -9.46 6.78
CA TYR A 343 20.22 -8.25 5.97
C TYR A 343 18.87 -7.54 5.79
N PHE A 344 17.84 -8.27 5.37
CA PHE A 344 16.51 -7.70 5.17
C PHE A 344 15.89 -7.17 6.46
N SER A 345 16.15 -7.82 7.61
CA SER A 345 15.69 -7.36 8.94
C SER A 345 16.30 -6.00 9.32
N LYS A 346 17.36 -5.55 8.64
CA LYS A 346 17.94 -4.20 8.78
C LYS A 346 17.52 -3.28 7.63
N LEU A 347 17.46 -3.79 6.40
CA LEU A 347 17.11 -3.01 5.21
C LEU A 347 15.68 -2.45 5.29
N PHE A 348 14.70 -3.26 5.72
CA PHE A 348 13.30 -2.82 5.75
C PHE A 348 13.11 -1.60 6.68
N LYS A 349 13.95 -1.45 7.71
CA LYS A 349 13.86 -0.33 8.67
C LYS A 349 14.20 1.00 8.00
N ILE A 350 15.24 1.06 7.18
CA ILE A 350 15.58 2.28 6.44
C ILE A 350 14.60 2.51 5.29
N ASP A 351 14.17 1.42 4.65
CA ASP A 351 13.20 1.42 3.55
C ASP A 351 11.83 2.00 3.96
N GLN A 352 11.38 1.67 5.17
CA GLN A 352 10.13 2.15 5.78
C GLN A 352 10.33 3.44 6.60
N GLY A 353 11.50 4.07 6.55
CA GLY A 353 11.78 5.34 7.23
C GLY A 353 11.86 5.25 8.77
N LEU A 354 12.00 4.06 9.35
CA LEU A 354 12.08 3.82 10.80
C LEU A 354 13.44 4.19 11.40
N ILE A 355 14.49 4.24 10.58
CA ILE A 355 15.83 4.68 10.95
C ILE A 355 16.39 5.66 9.90
N THR A 356 17.34 6.47 10.32
CA THR A 356 18.09 7.39 9.44
C THR A 356 19.19 6.66 8.67
N GLU A 357 19.70 7.28 7.61
CA GLU A 357 20.85 6.74 6.86
C GLU A 357 22.09 6.57 7.76
N GLU A 358 22.35 7.54 8.64
CA GLU A 358 23.49 7.47 9.57
C GLU A 358 23.37 6.27 10.51
N GLN A 359 22.17 6.02 11.04
CA GLN A 359 21.90 4.84 11.86
C GLN A 359 22.08 3.54 11.06
N PHE A 360 21.58 3.48 9.83
CA PHE A 360 21.75 2.31 8.96
C PHE A 360 23.24 2.07 8.63
N TYR A 361 23.99 3.11 8.27
CA TYR A 361 25.44 3.06 8.06
C TYR A 361 26.19 2.58 9.30
N LYS A 362 25.77 3.01 10.49
CA LYS A 362 26.32 2.51 11.77
C LYS A 362 26.06 1.02 11.95
N VAL A 363 24.87 0.52 11.59
CA VAL A 363 24.54 -0.91 11.62
C VAL A 363 25.47 -1.70 10.70
N ILE A 364 25.62 -1.28 9.43
CA ILE A 364 26.50 -1.93 8.45
C ILE A 364 27.96 -1.92 8.91
N THR A 365 28.47 -0.78 9.35
CA THR A 365 29.86 -0.68 9.81
C THR A 365 30.14 -1.50 11.08
N ASN A 366 29.15 -1.63 11.97
CA ASN A 366 29.26 -2.52 13.13
C ASN A 366 29.30 -4.00 12.72
N LYS A 367 28.51 -4.41 11.72
CA LYS A 367 28.59 -5.77 11.17
C LYS A 367 29.97 -6.06 10.57
N ILE A 368 30.55 -5.14 9.80
CA ILE A 368 31.92 -5.28 9.26
C ILE A 368 32.95 -5.43 10.39
N LYS A 369 32.82 -4.64 11.48
CA LYS A 369 33.73 -4.73 12.62
C LYS A 369 33.60 -6.06 13.37
N ARG A 370 32.37 -6.57 13.49
CA ARG A 370 32.09 -7.84 14.18
C ARG A 370 32.51 -9.04 13.32
N SER A 371 32.30 -9.01 12.01
CA SER A 371 32.70 -10.11 11.11
C SER A 371 34.21 -10.36 11.14
N LYS A 372 35.01 -9.28 11.24
CA LYS A 372 36.48 -9.36 11.36
C LYS A 372 37.01 -10.02 12.63
N ARG A 373 36.14 -10.35 13.59
CA ARG A 373 36.52 -11.16 14.78
C ARG A 373 36.56 -12.66 14.47
N TYR A 374 36.02 -13.06 13.33
CA TYR A 374 35.95 -14.42 12.82
C TYR A 374 36.88 -14.56 11.59
N ASP A 375 36.94 -15.76 11.01
CA ASP A 375 37.70 -16.00 9.79
C ASP A 375 37.01 -15.34 8.57
N ASP A 376 37.55 -14.20 8.15
CA ASP A 376 37.03 -13.42 7.03
C ASP A 376 37.29 -14.08 5.66
N THR A 377 38.16 -15.09 5.61
CA THR A 377 38.49 -15.87 4.39
C THR A 377 37.80 -17.22 4.33
N MET A 378 37.03 -17.59 5.35
CA MET A 378 36.26 -18.83 5.34
C MET A 378 35.18 -18.80 4.25
N SER A 379 35.11 -19.89 3.48
CA SER A 379 34.03 -20.15 2.53
C SER A 379 32.71 -20.28 3.28
N SER A 380 31.69 -19.55 2.84
CA SER A 380 30.37 -19.62 3.48
C SER A 380 29.68 -20.94 3.18
N THR A 381 29.92 -21.53 2.00
CA THR A 381 29.33 -22.82 1.62
C THR A 381 29.96 -23.97 2.38
N GLU A 382 31.29 -24.01 2.48
CA GLU A 382 31.99 -25.07 3.25
C GLU A 382 31.64 -24.98 4.74
N MET A 383 31.57 -23.76 5.29
CA MET A 383 31.16 -23.55 6.68
C MET A 383 29.73 -24.01 6.94
N SER A 384 28.80 -23.69 6.03
CA SER A 384 27.40 -24.07 6.17
C SER A 384 27.20 -25.59 6.16
N GLU A 385 27.86 -26.28 5.22
CA GLU A 385 27.77 -27.75 5.08
C GLU A 385 28.39 -28.50 6.27
N ASN A 386 29.41 -27.90 6.89
CA ASN A 386 30.18 -28.52 7.98
C ASN A 386 29.97 -27.84 9.33
N ILE A 387 28.83 -27.17 9.54
CA ILE A 387 28.65 -26.19 10.64
C ILE A 387 28.83 -26.76 12.05
N LEU A 388 28.67 -28.07 12.24
CA LEU A 388 28.89 -28.75 13.52
C LEU A 388 30.35 -29.11 13.81
N LEU A 389 31.25 -28.95 12.84
CA LEU A 389 32.65 -29.38 12.93
C LEU A 389 33.56 -28.19 13.18
N GLU A 390 34.63 -28.39 13.95
CA GLU A 390 35.72 -27.41 14.04
C GLU A 390 36.50 -27.35 12.71
N PRO A 391 36.90 -26.14 12.23
CA PRO A 391 36.78 -24.83 12.87
C PRO A 391 35.46 -24.06 12.58
N TYR A 392 34.51 -24.67 11.86
CA TYR A 392 33.31 -24.02 11.34
C TYR A 392 32.30 -23.64 12.45
N SER A 393 32.11 -24.52 13.44
CA SER A 393 31.25 -24.28 14.61
C SER A 393 31.56 -22.96 15.32
N ASN A 394 32.85 -22.67 15.55
CA ASN A 394 33.30 -21.42 16.17
C ASN A 394 33.09 -20.17 15.29
N ASN A 395 32.86 -20.35 13.99
CA ASN A 395 32.60 -19.28 13.04
C ASN A 395 31.10 -19.09 12.74
N TYR A 396 30.21 -19.93 13.26
CA TYR A 396 28.77 -19.84 13.05
C TYR A 396 28.18 -18.43 13.28
N PRO A 397 28.51 -17.69 14.36
CA PRO A 397 27.95 -16.34 14.55
C PRO A 397 28.30 -15.36 13.43
N ASN A 398 29.34 -15.64 12.64
CA ASN A 398 29.72 -14.84 11.49
C ASN A 398 28.69 -14.93 10.35
N VAL A 399 27.83 -15.95 10.31
CA VAL A 399 26.71 -16.04 9.36
C VAL A 399 25.82 -14.79 9.47
N TYR A 400 25.49 -14.35 10.67
CA TYR A 400 24.69 -13.13 10.90
C TYR A 400 25.45 -11.82 10.62
N GLN A 401 26.79 -11.86 10.64
CA GLN A 401 27.63 -10.68 10.38
C GLN A 401 28.03 -10.61 8.91
N LYS A 402 28.91 -11.52 8.45
CA LYS A 402 29.37 -11.62 7.07
C LYS A 402 28.26 -12.02 6.10
N GLY A 403 27.34 -12.91 6.48
CA GLY A 403 26.20 -13.29 5.62
C GLY A 403 25.27 -12.11 5.33
N ALA A 404 24.99 -11.24 6.31
CA ALA A 404 24.24 -10.01 6.07
C ALA A 404 24.98 -9.02 5.16
N LEU A 405 26.32 -8.99 5.23
CA LEU A 405 27.14 -8.18 4.34
C LEU A 405 27.24 -8.77 2.93
N ILE A 406 27.18 -10.10 2.78
CA ILE A 406 26.99 -10.79 1.50
C ILE A 406 25.67 -10.34 0.87
N GLY A 407 24.57 -10.38 1.62
CA GLY A 407 23.26 -9.88 1.17
C GLY A 407 23.30 -8.41 0.74
N MET A 408 23.95 -7.54 1.53
CA MET A 408 24.13 -6.14 1.16
C MET A 408 24.90 -5.94 -0.15
N CYS A 409 26.03 -6.63 -0.32
CA CYS A 409 26.85 -6.47 -1.53
C CYS A 409 26.14 -7.00 -2.77
N LEU A 410 25.43 -8.13 -2.64
CA LEU A 410 24.57 -8.66 -3.71
C LEU A 410 23.47 -7.66 -4.09
N ASP A 411 22.78 -7.07 -3.13
CA ASP A 411 21.71 -6.11 -3.39
C ASP A 411 22.23 -4.85 -4.12
N ILE A 412 23.35 -4.28 -3.66
CA ILE A 412 23.99 -3.16 -4.33
C ILE A 412 24.41 -3.53 -5.76
N LEU A 413 25.02 -4.71 -5.94
CA LEU A 413 25.50 -5.17 -7.24
C LEU A 413 24.35 -5.43 -8.23
N ILE A 414 23.29 -6.11 -7.79
CA ILE A 414 22.08 -6.34 -8.60
C ILE A 414 21.49 -4.99 -9.05
N ARG A 415 21.36 -4.03 -8.14
CA ARG A 415 20.84 -2.68 -8.45
C ARG A 415 21.74 -1.92 -9.40
N LYS A 416 23.06 -2.06 -9.28
CA LYS A 416 24.04 -1.46 -10.19
C LYS A 416 23.86 -2.01 -11.61
N GLU A 417 23.77 -3.33 -11.75
CA GLU A 417 23.63 -4.04 -13.03
C GLU A 417 22.25 -3.86 -13.68
N SER A 418 21.22 -3.64 -12.87
CA SER A 418 19.86 -3.39 -13.34
C SER A 418 19.50 -1.89 -13.43
N HIS A 419 20.48 -0.99 -13.26
CA HIS A 419 20.25 0.47 -13.23
C HIS A 419 19.16 0.96 -12.24
N GLY A 420 18.99 0.23 -11.12
CA GLY A 420 18.01 0.48 -10.06
C GLY A 420 16.68 -0.25 -10.21
N GLU A 421 16.45 -0.98 -11.31
CA GLU A 421 15.16 -1.65 -11.59
C GLU A 421 14.88 -2.91 -10.76
N GLN A 422 15.92 -3.58 -10.27
CA GLN A 422 15.82 -4.81 -9.48
C GLN A 422 16.75 -4.72 -8.27
N GLY A 423 16.35 -5.34 -7.16
CA GLY A 423 17.21 -5.57 -6.00
C GLY A 423 17.23 -7.03 -5.58
N LEU A 424 17.91 -7.32 -4.47
CA LEU A 424 17.98 -8.68 -3.92
C LEU A 424 16.58 -9.22 -3.56
N LEU A 425 15.66 -8.38 -3.09
CA LEU A 425 14.29 -8.81 -2.78
C LEU A 425 13.54 -9.31 -4.03
N ASP A 426 13.79 -8.73 -5.21
CA ASP A 426 13.18 -9.18 -6.47
C ASP A 426 13.73 -10.54 -6.92
N LEU A 427 15.02 -10.78 -6.70
CA LEU A 427 15.63 -12.10 -6.90
C LEU A 427 14.99 -13.13 -5.98
N MET A 428 14.85 -12.82 -4.68
CA MET A 428 14.22 -13.72 -3.71
C MET A 428 12.77 -14.02 -4.10
N LYS A 429 12.02 -13.01 -4.58
CA LYS A 429 10.66 -13.21 -5.08
C LYS A 429 10.62 -14.17 -6.27
N THR A 430 11.61 -14.08 -7.16
CA THR A 430 11.72 -14.96 -8.33
C THR A 430 12.00 -16.39 -7.90
N LEU A 431 12.99 -16.60 -7.02
CA LEU A 431 13.31 -17.93 -6.48
C LEU A 431 12.13 -18.55 -5.72
N SER A 432 11.41 -17.77 -4.92
CA SER A 432 10.24 -18.26 -4.19
C SER A 432 9.07 -18.64 -5.08
N LYS A 433 8.94 -18.03 -6.27
CA LYS A 433 7.96 -18.48 -7.27
C LYS A 433 8.38 -19.76 -7.95
N THR A 434 9.69 -19.97 -8.13
CA THR A 434 10.24 -21.19 -8.73
C THR A 434 10.09 -22.40 -7.80
N TYR A 435 10.47 -22.24 -6.53
CA TYR A 435 10.55 -23.33 -5.57
C TYR A 435 9.29 -23.44 -4.71
N GLY A 436 8.93 -22.37 -3.99
CA GLY A 436 7.82 -22.35 -3.06
C GLY A 436 7.98 -23.35 -1.91
N LYS A 437 6.94 -23.51 -1.08
CA LYS A 437 6.98 -24.33 0.15
C LYS A 437 7.31 -25.82 -0.08
N ASN A 438 6.97 -26.37 -1.24
CA ASN A 438 6.97 -27.81 -1.46
C ASN A 438 8.05 -28.31 -2.43
N THR A 439 8.80 -27.42 -3.07
CA THR A 439 9.82 -27.82 -4.05
C THR A 439 11.19 -27.38 -3.54
N PRO A 440 12.03 -28.29 -3.04
CA PRO A 440 13.40 -27.94 -2.71
C PRO A 440 14.25 -27.71 -3.96
N PHE A 441 15.36 -26.99 -3.78
CA PHE A 441 16.45 -26.94 -4.75
C PHE A 441 17.61 -27.87 -4.36
N GLU A 442 18.43 -28.24 -5.34
CA GLU A 442 19.67 -28.99 -5.12
C GLU A 442 20.80 -28.02 -4.74
N ASP A 443 21.46 -28.24 -3.60
CA ASP A 443 22.47 -27.33 -3.02
C ASP A 443 23.57 -26.93 -4.03
N ASP A 444 24.05 -27.86 -4.86
CA ASP A 444 25.16 -27.60 -5.78
C ASP A 444 24.80 -26.65 -6.95
N TYR A 445 23.52 -26.46 -7.25
CA TYR A 445 23.09 -25.71 -8.44
C TYR A 445 22.54 -24.31 -8.15
N LEU A 446 22.28 -23.95 -6.89
CA LEU A 446 21.63 -22.68 -6.55
C LEU A 446 22.43 -21.47 -7.05
N LEU A 447 23.76 -21.48 -6.90
CA LEU A 447 24.60 -20.34 -7.29
C LEU A 447 24.58 -20.12 -8.82
N ASP A 448 24.57 -21.20 -9.60
CA ASP A 448 24.45 -21.16 -11.06
C ASP A 448 23.07 -20.64 -11.48
N GLU A 449 22.01 -21.05 -10.78
CA GLU A 449 20.65 -20.57 -11.05
C GLU A 449 20.51 -19.07 -10.73
N ILE A 450 21.02 -18.61 -9.60
CA ILE A 450 21.07 -17.17 -9.27
C ILE A 450 21.82 -16.40 -10.36
N THR A 451 22.95 -16.95 -10.83
CA THR A 451 23.74 -16.34 -11.91
C THR A 451 22.92 -16.23 -13.20
N ALA A 452 22.18 -17.27 -13.56
CA ALA A 452 21.34 -17.30 -14.76
C ALA A 452 20.14 -16.32 -14.67
N LEU A 453 19.57 -16.14 -13.49
CA LEU A 453 18.46 -15.21 -13.24
C LEU A 453 18.90 -13.74 -13.19
N THR A 454 20.19 -13.48 -12.96
CA THR A 454 20.74 -12.13 -12.77
C THR A 454 21.73 -11.77 -13.88
N LYS A 455 23.04 -11.73 -13.58
CA LYS A 455 24.14 -11.40 -14.50
C LYS A 455 25.42 -12.17 -14.13
N PRO A 456 26.36 -12.34 -15.08
CA PRO A 456 27.66 -12.98 -14.82
C PRO A 456 28.47 -12.34 -13.68
N SER A 457 28.37 -11.01 -13.46
CA SER A 457 29.05 -10.33 -12.35
C SER A 457 28.54 -10.75 -10.98
N ILE A 458 27.26 -11.11 -10.85
CA ILE A 458 26.69 -11.70 -9.63
C ILE A 458 27.24 -13.11 -9.42
N GLY A 459 27.35 -13.91 -10.49
CA GLY A 459 27.96 -15.25 -10.41
C GLY A 459 29.43 -15.20 -9.97
N GLU A 460 30.20 -14.24 -10.51
CA GLU A 460 31.57 -14.00 -10.08
C GLU A 460 31.66 -13.59 -8.61
N PHE A 461 30.73 -12.75 -8.13
CA PHE A 461 30.62 -12.41 -6.71
C PHE A 461 30.40 -13.66 -5.85
N LEU A 462 29.40 -14.49 -6.20
CA LEU A 462 29.05 -15.68 -5.44
C LEU A 462 30.24 -16.66 -5.40
N LYS A 463 30.87 -16.89 -6.54
CA LYS A 463 32.04 -17.77 -6.64
C LYS A 463 33.22 -17.30 -5.79
N ASN A 464 33.49 -16.01 -5.76
CA ASN A 464 34.67 -15.49 -5.06
C ASN A 464 34.45 -15.34 -3.55
N TYR A 465 33.26 -14.88 -3.14
CA TYR A 465 33.01 -14.39 -1.78
C TYR A 465 32.01 -15.21 -0.96
N VAL A 466 31.29 -16.12 -1.60
CA VAL A 466 30.35 -17.04 -0.94
C VAL A 466 30.88 -18.47 -0.98
N GLU A 467 31.18 -18.99 -2.18
CA GLU A 467 31.80 -20.30 -2.36
C GLU A 467 33.32 -20.26 -2.09
N GLY A 468 33.99 -19.21 -2.57
CA GLY A 468 35.43 -19.02 -2.44
C GLY A 468 35.86 -18.43 -1.09
N SER A 469 37.18 -18.32 -0.94
CA SER A 469 37.85 -17.87 0.29
C SER A 469 38.33 -16.43 0.25
N ALA A 470 37.89 -15.63 -0.71
CA ALA A 470 38.31 -14.23 -0.81
C ALA A 470 37.58 -13.37 0.23
N ALA A 471 38.32 -12.45 0.87
CA ALA A 471 37.71 -11.41 1.69
C ALA A 471 36.96 -10.39 0.81
N ILE A 472 35.81 -9.92 1.27
CA ILE A 472 34.95 -9.01 0.49
C ILE A 472 35.58 -7.61 0.44
N PRO A 473 35.85 -7.04 -0.75
CA PRO A 473 36.36 -5.68 -0.88
C PRO A 473 35.22 -4.67 -0.72
N TYR A 474 34.74 -4.44 0.51
CA TYR A 474 33.55 -3.62 0.79
C TYR A 474 33.58 -2.22 0.13
N GLN A 475 34.75 -1.59 0.05
CA GLN A 475 34.89 -0.27 -0.59
C GLN A 475 34.44 -0.29 -2.06
N THR A 476 34.71 -1.38 -2.80
CA THR A 476 34.28 -1.53 -4.20
C THR A 476 32.76 -1.43 -4.34
N TYR A 477 31.99 -1.99 -3.41
CA TYR A 477 30.52 -1.93 -3.44
C TYR A 477 30.02 -0.57 -2.92
N PHE A 478 30.67 0.00 -1.90
CA PHE A 478 30.34 1.35 -1.42
C PHE A 478 30.59 2.42 -2.47
N ASP A 479 31.60 2.26 -3.33
CA ASP A 479 31.85 3.12 -4.48
C ASP A 479 30.68 3.12 -5.45
N MET A 480 29.95 2.00 -5.60
CA MET A 480 28.79 1.92 -6.51
C MET A 480 27.62 2.81 -6.06
N VAL A 481 27.53 3.09 -4.76
CA VAL A 481 26.48 3.91 -4.11
C VAL A 481 27.00 5.25 -3.59
N GLY A 482 28.23 5.63 -3.95
CA GLY A 482 28.81 6.92 -3.60
C GLY A 482 29.09 7.08 -2.11
N LEU A 483 29.56 6.01 -1.45
CA LEU A 483 29.91 5.99 -0.04
C LEU A 483 31.40 5.69 0.16
N ASN A 484 32.00 6.35 1.14
CA ASN A 484 33.36 6.14 1.60
C ASN A 484 33.35 5.35 2.92
N TYR A 485 34.02 4.21 2.98
CA TYR A 485 34.29 3.50 4.22
C TYR A 485 35.73 3.77 4.70
N LYS A 486 35.86 4.66 5.68
CA LYS A 486 37.15 5.07 6.24
C LYS A 486 37.09 5.14 7.76
N ASP A 487 38.15 4.71 8.43
CA ASP A 487 38.30 4.75 9.89
C ASP A 487 37.12 4.11 10.64
N GLY A 488 36.55 3.04 10.06
CA GLY A 488 35.41 2.33 10.64
C GLY A 488 34.09 3.10 10.63
N LYS A 489 33.96 4.12 9.77
CA LYS A 489 32.75 4.89 9.51
C LYS A 489 32.42 4.88 8.01
N LEU A 490 31.12 4.93 7.71
CA LEU A 490 30.62 5.05 6.35
C LEU A 490 29.99 6.43 6.21
N SER A 491 30.31 7.13 5.12
CA SER A 491 29.85 8.50 4.85
C SER A 491 29.66 8.71 3.36
N ALA A 492 28.75 9.60 2.96
CA ALA A 492 28.56 9.93 1.55
C ALA A 492 29.76 10.69 0.98
N TYR A 493 30.09 10.43 -0.28
CA TYR A 493 31.02 11.29 -1.01
C TYR A 493 30.44 12.69 -1.17
N GLU A 494 31.26 13.72 -0.95
CA GLU A 494 30.89 15.12 -1.21
C GLU A 494 30.42 15.33 -2.65
N ASN A 495 31.05 14.63 -3.61
CA ASN A 495 30.74 14.68 -5.04
C ASN A 495 30.30 13.30 -5.56
N SER A 496 29.22 12.75 -4.99
CA SER A 496 28.60 11.55 -5.54
C SER A 496 28.06 11.85 -6.96
N THR A 497 28.25 10.94 -7.91
CA THR A 497 27.67 11.03 -9.26
C THR A 497 26.16 10.77 -9.24
N ASP A 498 25.43 11.25 -10.24
CA ASP A 498 23.98 11.01 -10.36
C ASP A 498 23.64 9.51 -10.37
N GLN A 499 24.48 8.69 -11.01
CA GLN A 499 24.29 7.24 -11.01
C GLN A 499 24.47 6.63 -9.61
N GLN A 500 25.48 7.07 -8.85
CA GLN A 500 25.69 6.61 -7.47
C GLN A 500 24.51 7.01 -6.56
N LEU A 501 24.04 8.26 -6.71
CA LEU A 501 22.90 8.78 -5.94
C LEU A 501 21.63 8.02 -6.28
N LYS A 502 21.37 7.77 -7.57
CA LYS A 502 20.25 6.96 -8.04
C LYS A 502 20.29 5.57 -7.40
N ILE A 503 21.39 4.84 -7.53
CA ILE A 503 21.51 3.48 -6.97
C ILE A 503 21.35 3.50 -5.44
N ARG A 504 21.95 4.48 -4.73
CA ARG A 504 21.80 4.63 -3.28
C ARG A 504 20.35 4.87 -2.87
N ARG A 505 19.61 5.72 -3.60
CA ARG A 505 18.18 5.97 -3.36
C ARG A 505 17.35 4.71 -3.53
N HIS A 506 17.58 3.96 -4.61
CA HIS A 506 16.92 2.67 -4.83
C HIS A 506 17.27 1.66 -3.74
N TRP A 507 18.55 1.56 -3.36
CA TRP A 507 19.02 0.65 -2.31
C TRP A 507 18.34 0.92 -0.97
N LEU A 508 18.24 2.18 -0.57
CA LEU A 508 17.65 2.57 0.72
C LEU A 508 16.14 2.84 0.65
N ASN A 509 15.50 2.58 -0.50
CA ASN A 509 14.10 2.91 -0.82
C ASN A 509 13.69 4.32 -0.40
N LYS A 510 14.64 5.25 -0.58
CA LYS A 510 14.47 6.68 -0.36
C LYS A 510 13.97 7.29 -1.65
N PHE A 511 12.78 6.91 -2.08
CA PHE A 511 12.07 7.70 -3.08
C PHE A 511 11.48 8.91 -2.37
N SER A 512 12.33 9.89 -2.07
CA SER A 512 11.85 11.26 -2.05
C SER A 512 11.92 11.79 -3.48
N SER A 513 10.84 11.71 -4.24
CA SER A 513 10.82 12.16 -5.65
C SER A 513 11.19 13.65 -5.70
N THR A 514 12.41 13.94 -6.14
CA THR A 514 12.94 15.31 -6.18
C THR A 514 12.93 15.79 -7.63
N VAL A 515 12.03 16.71 -7.94
CA VAL A 515 11.98 17.38 -9.23
C VAL A 515 12.40 18.84 -9.05
N VAL A 516 13.33 19.30 -9.88
CA VAL A 516 13.81 20.68 -9.84
C VAL A 516 13.47 21.35 -11.16
N PHE A 517 12.73 22.45 -11.12
CA PHE A 517 12.59 23.36 -12.24
C PHE A 517 13.68 24.42 -12.13
N GLU A 518 14.55 24.55 -13.13
CA GLU A 518 15.58 25.59 -13.19
C GLU A 518 15.18 26.68 -14.18
N HIS A 519 15.52 27.94 -13.90
CA HIS A 519 15.26 29.09 -14.78
C HIS A 519 13.77 29.39 -15.04
N ALA A 520 12.85 28.97 -14.16
CA ALA A 520 11.43 29.19 -14.34
C ALA A 520 11.03 30.65 -14.09
N ASN A 521 10.18 31.22 -14.94
CA ASN A 521 9.43 32.43 -14.62
C ASN A 521 8.15 32.05 -13.87
N VAL A 522 8.15 32.19 -12.55
CA VAL A 522 7.06 31.71 -11.69
C VAL A 522 6.00 32.79 -11.58
N ILE A 523 4.75 32.45 -11.89
CA ILE A 523 3.56 33.27 -11.60
C ILE A 523 2.91 32.65 -10.36
N PRO A 524 3.24 33.14 -9.15
CA PRO A 524 2.94 32.42 -7.92
C PRO A 524 1.46 32.47 -7.56
N MET A 525 0.70 33.44 -8.08
CA MET A 525 -0.70 33.74 -7.72
C MET A 525 -0.90 34.16 -6.24
N THR A 526 0.19 34.42 -5.51
CA THR A 526 0.18 35.11 -4.22
C THR A 526 0.20 36.64 -4.39
N THR A 527 0.82 37.09 -5.49
CA THR A 527 0.91 38.48 -5.95
C THR A 527 0.67 38.54 -7.46
N ASN A 528 0.35 39.73 -7.98
CA ASN A 528 0.25 39.99 -9.42
C ASN A 528 1.63 40.37 -10.00
N GLU A 529 2.63 39.52 -9.76
CA GLU A 529 4.00 39.72 -10.21
C GLU A 529 4.57 38.40 -10.74
N VAL A 530 5.48 38.49 -11.70
CA VAL A 530 6.26 37.35 -12.21
C VAL A 530 7.60 37.31 -11.49
N LEU A 531 7.87 36.21 -10.79
CA LEU A 531 9.19 35.93 -10.21
C LEU A 531 10.08 35.33 -11.30
N ASN A 532 10.91 36.16 -11.92
CA ASN A 532 11.76 35.74 -13.03
C ASN A 532 12.95 34.92 -12.57
N ASP A 533 13.38 33.96 -13.39
CA ASP A 533 14.60 33.15 -13.20
C ASP A 533 14.71 32.51 -11.79
N GLN A 534 13.77 31.62 -11.49
CA GLN A 534 13.71 30.89 -10.22
C GLN A 534 14.05 29.40 -10.40
N THR A 535 14.70 28.85 -9.37
CA THR A 535 14.76 27.42 -9.10
C THR A 535 13.62 27.04 -8.15
N VAL A 536 12.76 26.12 -8.59
CA VAL A 536 11.66 25.56 -7.79
C VAL A 536 11.96 24.10 -7.51
N VAL A 537 12.08 23.74 -6.23
CA VAL A 537 12.36 22.37 -5.79
C VAL A 537 11.09 21.74 -5.27
N VAL A 538 10.76 20.58 -5.83
CA VAL A 538 9.65 19.73 -5.41
C VAL A 538 10.21 18.45 -4.84
N VAL A 539 9.85 18.11 -3.60
CA VAL A 539 10.18 16.85 -2.93
C VAL A 539 8.89 16.18 -2.53
N ASP A 540 8.64 14.96 -3.01
CA ASP A 540 7.44 14.17 -2.72
C ASP A 540 6.13 14.91 -2.99
N GLY A 541 6.13 15.58 -4.14
CA GLY A 541 4.98 16.38 -4.56
C GLY A 541 4.70 17.59 -3.69
N LYS A 542 5.65 18.05 -2.87
CA LYS A 542 5.58 19.33 -2.16
C LYS A 542 6.67 20.29 -2.61
N ILE A 543 6.31 21.55 -2.77
CA ILE A 543 7.25 22.63 -3.07
C ILE A 543 8.04 22.91 -1.80
N THR A 544 9.34 22.64 -1.79
CA THR A 544 10.20 22.81 -0.61
C THR A 544 11.00 24.11 -0.65
N SER A 545 11.29 24.64 -1.83
CA SER A 545 11.98 25.92 -1.98
C SER A 545 11.64 26.61 -3.30
N ILE A 546 11.62 27.94 -3.25
CA ILE A 546 11.56 28.82 -4.43
C ILE A 546 12.64 29.88 -4.24
N THR A 547 13.69 29.85 -5.07
CA THR A 547 14.84 30.76 -4.92
C THR A 547 15.33 31.24 -6.27
N SER A 548 15.97 32.41 -6.33
CA SER A 548 16.61 32.87 -7.58
C SER A 548 17.67 31.86 -8.03
N THR A 549 17.63 31.46 -9.32
CA THR A 549 18.52 30.43 -9.87
C THR A 549 20.00 30.77 -9.66
N LYS A 550 20.35 32.07 -9.73
CA LYS A 550 21.72 32.57 -9.49
C LYS A 550 22.25 32.23 -8.09
N THR A 551 21.37 32.14 -7.10
CA THR A 551 21.71 31.91 -5.69
C THR A 551 21.22 30.55 -5.17
N ALA A 552 20.57 29.76 -6.01
CA ALA A 552 19.98 28.49 -5.62
C ALA A 552 21.10 27.51 -5.19
N PRO A 553 20.93 26.82 -4.05
CA PRO A 553 21.82 25.72 -3.68
C PRO A 553 21.84 24.65 -4.78
N LYS A 554 22.95 23.93 -4.93
CA LYS A 554 22.93 22.74 -5.78
C LYS A 554 22.04 21.67 -5.14
N HIS A 555 21.05 21.21 -5.88
CA HIS A 555 20.14 20.14 -5.47
C HIS A 555 20.46 18.86 -6.22
N VAL A 556 20.41 17.72 -5.53
CA VAL A 556 20.43 16.41 -6.20
C VAL A 556 19.00 16.08 -6.61
N ALA A 557 18.65 16.25 -7.88
CA ALA A 557 17.31 15.96 -8.40
C ALA A 557 17.24 14.56 -9.03
N ASP A 558 16.07 13.93 -9.00
CA ASP A 558 15.75 12.77 -9.85
C ASP A 558 15.42 13.22 -11.28
N LEU A 559 14.85 14.41 -11.40
CA LEU A 559 14.54 15.06 -12.66
C LEU A 559 14.81 16.56 -12.56
N VAL A 560 15.65 17.07 -13.46
CA VAL A 560 15.82 18.51 -13.68
C VAL A 560 15.03 18.89 -14.93
N ILE A 561 14.19 19.92 -14.81
CA ILE A 561 13.39 20.49 -15.88
C ILE A 561 13.95 21.87 -16.19
N ASP A 562 14.49 22.04 -17.38
CA ASP A 562 14.90 23.34 -17.89
C ASP A 562 13.67 24.18 -18.27
N ALA A 563 13.39 25.17 -17.43
CA ALA A 563 12.29 26.11 -17.60
C ALA A 563 12.73 27.46 -18.18
N THR A 564 13.91 27.53 -18.82
CA THR A 564 14.38 28.73 -19.52
C THR A 564 13.32 29.23 -20.50
N ASP A 565 13.02 30.53 -20.43
CA ASP A 565 11.99 31.25 -21.20
C ASP A 565 10.57 30.70 -21.03
N LYS A 566 10.29 29.92 -19.99
CA LYS A 566 8.98 29.31 -19.71
C LYS A 566 8.35 29.88 -18.45
N TYR A 567 7.04 29.69 -18.33
CA TYR A 567 6.22 30.25 -17.26
C TYR A 567 5.58 29.14 -16.44
N LEU A 568 5.88 29.12 -15.14
CA LEU A 568 5.32 28.14 -14.21
C LEU A 568 4.12 28.74 -13.48
N ILE A 569 2.95 28.10 -13.61
CA ILE A 569 1.69 28.50 -12.97
C ILE A 569 1.14 27.37 -12.08
N PRO A 570 0.25 27.66 -11.10
CA PRO A 570 -0.50 26.60 -10.43
C PRO A 570 -1.35 25.82 -11.43
N GLY A 571 -1.64 24.56 -11.10
CA GLY A 571 -2.58 23.73 -11.84
C GLY A 571 -3.96 24.39 -12.00
N LEU A 572 -4.52 24.30 -13.21
CA LEU A 572 -5.80 24.91 -13.56
C LEU A 572 -6.97 24.09 -13.00
N SER A 573 -8.14 24.72 -12.86
CA SER A 573 -9.37 24.06 -12.42
C SER A 573 -10.50 24.16 -13.43
N GLU A 574 -11.27 23.08 -13.49
CA GLU A 574 -12.56 23.00 -14.17
C GLU A 574 -13.65 22.81 -13.10
N MET A 575 -14.40 23.87 -12.81
CA MET A 575 -15.34 23.90 -11.70
C MET A 575 -16.78 23.55 -12.12
N HIS A 576 -17.07 23.34 -13.41
CA HIS A 576 -18.37 22.86 -13.88
C HIS A 576 -18.18 21.77 -14.92
N TYR A 577 -17.89 20.57 -14.46
CA TYR A 577 -17.66 19.40 -15.30
C TYR A 577 -18.79 18.38 -15.20
N HIS A 578 -19.03 17.65 -16.29
CA HIS A 578 -19.90 16.47 -16.33
C HIS A 578 -19.22 15.34 -17.09
N TRP A 579 -19.26 14.15 -16.51
CA TRP A 579 -18.86 12.94 -17.23
C TRP A 579 -19.93 12.57 -18.27
N ARG A 580 -19.61 12.80 -19.54
CA ARG A 580 -20.61 12.87 -20.62
C ARG A 580 -21.19 11.53 -21.04
N ASP A 581 -20.40 10.46 -21.01
CA ASP A 581 -20.83 9.12 -21.40
C ASP A 581 -20.24 8.04 -20.49
N LYS A 582 -21.09 7.48 -19.61
CA LYS A 582 -20.70 6.42 -18.67
C LYS A 582 -20.20 5.12 -19.34
N LYS A 583 -20.42 4.94 -20.65
CA LYS A 583 -19.91 3.79 -21.41
C LYS A 583 -18.44 3.96 -21.80
N SER A 584 -17.93 5.19 -21.80
CA SER A 584 -16.51 5.48 -21.96
C SER A 584 -15.85 5.55 -20.59
N PRO A 585 -14.69 4.89 -20.37
CA PRO A 585 -13.93 5.04 -19.14
C PRO A 585 -13.70 6.52 -18.77
N ILE A 586 -13.88 6.86 -17.50
CA ILE A 586 -13.68 8.23 -16.99
C ILE A 586 -12.23 8.69 -17.18
N GLU A 587 -11.27 7.77 -17.14
CA GLU A 587 -9.85 8.03 -17.34
C GLU A 587 -9.57 8.67 -18.71
N ASN A 588 -10.41 8.43 -19.72
CA ASN A 588 -10.29 9.11 -21.00
C ASN A 588 -10.59 10.60 -20.88
N GLU A 589 -11.58 11.01 -20.09
CA GLU A 589 -11.86 12.43 -19.87
C GLU A 589 -10.82 13.07 -18.95
N PHE A 590 -10.34 12.35 -17.95
CA PHE A 590 -9.22 12.81 -17.11
C PHE A 590 -7.92 13.02 -17.91
N LYS A 591 -7.64 12.16 -18.88
CA LYS A 591 -6.54 12.36 -19.84
C LYS A 591 -6.69 13.66 -20.62
N LEU A 592 -7.89 13.97 -21.10
CA LEU A 592 -8.17 15.24 -21.80
C LEU A 592 -7.97 16.46 -20.87
N LEU A 593 -8.47 16.39 -19.64
CA LEU A 593 -8.30 17.45 -18.65
C LEU A 593 -6.80 17.69 -18.34
N LEU A 594 -6.06 16.62 -18.04
CA LEU A 594 -4.63 16.72 -17.71
C LEU A 594 -3.79 17.19 -18.89
N ALA A 595 -4.07 16.75 -20.12
CA ALA A 595 -3.36 17.19 -21.31
C ALA A 595 -3.49 18.69 -21.59
N ASN A 596 -4.54 19.31 -21.03
CA ASN A 596 -4.84 20.75 -21.08
C ASN A 596 -4.50 21.47 -19.75
N GLY A 597 -3.77 20.84 -18.83
CA GLY A 597 -3.28 21.51 -17.61
C GLY A 597 -4.26 21.61 -16.44
N ILE A 598 -5.41 20.93 -16.52
CA ILE A 598 -6.41 20.91 -15.46
C ILE A 598 -6.05 19.84 -14.44
N THR A 599 -5.71 20.25 -13.21
CA THR A 599 -5.37 19.36 -12.10
C THR A 599 -6.45 19.31 -11.01
N ILE A 600 -7.49 20.14 -11.12
CA ILE A 600 -8.67 20.14 -10.22
C ILE A 600 -9.92 20.07 -11.07
N ALA A 601 -10.85 19.17 -10.75
CA ALA A 601 -12.14 19.10 -11.43
C ALA A 601 -13.29 18.92 -10.43
N ARG A 602 -14.36 19.70 -10.59
CA ARG A 602 -15.62 19.55 -9.84
C ARG A 602 -16.71 19.05 -10.77
N ASN A 603 -17.10 17.79 -10.59
CA ASN A 603 -18.26 17.20 -11.24
C ASN A 603 -19.55 17.76 -10.64
N MET A 604 -20.47 18.13 -11.53
CA MET A 604 -21.69 18.86 -11.18
C MET A 604 -22.96 18.02 -11.30
N ALA A 605 -22.90 16.74 -11.68
CA ALA A 605 -24.06 15.86 -11.56
C ALA A 605 -23.68 14.38 -11.68
N GLU A 606 -24.46 13.52 -11.02
CA GLU A 606 -24.45 12.08 -11.33
C GLU A 606 -25.62 11.72 -12.25
N TYR A 607 -25.31 11.10 -13.39
CA TYR A 607 -26.31 10.65 -14.35
C TYR A 607 -26.38 9.12 -14.43
N GLY A 608 -27.59 8.56 -14.47
CA GLY A 608 -27.81 7.16 -14.85
C GLY A 608 -27.03 6.13 -14.02
N GLY A 609 -26.83 6.38 -12.72
CA GLY A 609 -26.12 5.46 -11.80
C GLY A 609 -24.59 5.54 -11.84
N GLN A 610 -24.01 6.63 -12.34
CA GLN A 610 -22.59 6.94 -12.13
C GLN A 610 -22.28 6.98 -10.62
N ASP A 611 -21.08 6.54 -10.24
CA ASP A 611 -20.59 6.58 -8.85
C ASP A 611 -19.33 7.45 -8.78
N HIS A 612 -19.55 8.76 -8.68
CA HIS A 612 -18.46 9.74 -8.68
C HIS A 612 -17.70 9.77 -7.35
N VAL A 613 -18.31 9.28 -6.27
CA VAL A 613 -17.64 9.12 -4.98
C VAL A 613 -16.56 8.06 -5.08
N THR A 614 -16.86 6.90 -5.65
CA THR A 614 -15.85 5.86 -5.88
C THR A 614 -14.74 6.36 -6.82
N ILE A 615 -15.08 7.08 -7.90
CA ILE A 615 -14.08 7.68 -8.80
C ILE A 615 -13.16 8.65 -8.05
N ARG A 616 -13.71 9.51 -7.18
CA ARG A 616 -12.94 10.42 -6.32
C ARG A 616 -11.96 9.66 -5.43
N GLU A 617 -12.43 8.64 -4.71
CA GLU A 617 -11.58 7.90 -3.76
C GLU A 617 -10.45 7.16 -4.48
N LYS A 618 -10.74 6.52 -5.62
CA LYS A 618 -9.71 5.86 -6.46
C LYS A 618 -8.65 6.84 -6.96
N THR A 619 -9.08 8.02 -7.39
CA THR A 619 -8.18 9.07 -7.86
C THR A 619 -7.33 9.64 -6.72
N LYS A 620 -7.91 9.76 -5.52
CA LYS A 620 -7.21 10.21 -4.30
C LYS A 620 -6.15 9.19 -3.84
N GLN A 621 -6.43 7.89 -3.98
CA GLN A 621 -5.53 6.80 -3.62
C GLN A 621 -4.48 6.49 -4.70
N GLY A 622 -4.62 7.08 -5.90
CA GLY A 622 -3.73 6.83 -7.03
C GLY A 622 -4.00 5.52 -7.77
N GLU A 623 -5.14 4.87 -7.53
CA GLU A 623 -5.55 3.64 -8.25
C GLU A 623 -5.87 3.92 -9.72
N ILE A 624 -6.39 5.12 -10.03
CA ILE A 624 -6.62 5.61 -11.38
C ILE A 624 -6.02 7.00 -11.55
N LEU A 625 -5.55 7.30 -12.77
CA LEU A 625 -5.05 8.61 -13.15
C LEU A 625 -6.21 9.61 -13.16
N GLY A 626 -6.10 10.71 -12.41
CA GLY A 626 -7.08 11.79 -12.47
C GLY A 626 -6.72 13.02 -11.63
N PRO A 627 -7.36 14.17 -11.93
CA PRO A 627 -7.19 15.41 -11.18
C PRO A 627 -7.66 15.26 -9.73
N ASN A 628 -7.43 16.27 -8.91
CA ASN A 628 -8.13 16.40 -7.63
C ASN A 628 -9.63 16.57 -7.91
N TYR A 629 -10.37 15.47 -7.69
CA TYR A 629 -11.75 15.33 -8.13
C TYR A 629 -12.72 15.61 -6.99
N PHE A 630 -13.72 16.43 -7.26
CA PHE A 630 -14.80 16.77 -6.33
C PHE A 630 -16.12 16.51 -7.03
N THR A 631 -17.17 16.17 -6.28
CA THR A 631 -18.45 15.84 -6.92
C THR A 631 -19.65 16.25 -6.09
N THR A 632 -20.70 16.69 -6.80
CA THR A 632 -22.07 16.70 -6.29
C THR A 632 -22.64 15.27 -6.31
N GLY A 633 -23.81 15.09 -5.68
CA GLY A 633 -24.68 13.95 -5.98
C GLY A 633 -25.49 14.17 -7.27
N PRO A 634 -26.54 13.36 -7.49
CA PRO A 634 -27.56 13.64 -8.48
C PRO A 634 -28.08 15.07 -8.32
N TYR A 635 -28.25 15.80 -9.42
CA TYR A 635 -28.86 17.12 -9.33
C TYR A 635 -30.33 16.98 -8.90
N LEU A 636 -30.79 17.93 -8.09
CA LEU A 636 -32.09 17.89 -7.45
C LEU A 636 -33.15 18.55 -8.33
N SER A 637 -34.24 17.84 -8.60
CA SER A 637 -35.43 18.36 -9.27
C SER A 637 -36.51 18.81 -8.27
N TYR A 638 -37.46 19.63 -8.72
CA TYR A 638 -38.60 20.06 -7.91
C TYR A 638 -39.36 18.87 -7.31
N ASP A 639 -39.57 17.81 -8.12
CA ASP A 639 -40.30 16.62 -7.70
C ASP A 639 -39.66 15.90 -6.51
N GLN A 640 -38.34 16.03 -6.35
CA GLN A 640 -37.59 15.44 -5.25
C GLN A 640 -37.63 16.29 -3.98
N LEU A 641 -38.09 17.55 -4.05
CA LEU A 641 -38.03 18.51 -2.94
C LEU A 641 -39.44 19.00 -2.53
N LYS A 642 -40.48 18.20 -2.80
CA LYS A 642 -41.89 18.56 -2.54
C LYS A 642 -42.27 18.57 -1.06
N THR A 643 -41.66 17.71 -0.24
CA THR A 643 -42.00 17.57 1.19
C THR A 643 -40.77 17.80 2.07
N PHE A 644 -40.98 18.15 3.34
CA PHE A 644 -39.89 18.29 4.29
C PHE A 644 -39.21 16.95 4.56
N GLU A 645 -39.97 15.86 4.59
CA GLU A 645 -39.46 14.51 4.74
C GLU A 645 -38.54 14.11 3.57
N ASP A 646 -38.89 14.47 2.33
CA ASP A 646 -38.02 14.23 1.17
C ASP A 646 -36.72 15.01 1.26
N ILE A 647 -36.78 16.27 1.67
CA ILE A 647 -35.60 17.12 1.86
C ILE A 647 -34.66 16.52 2.91
N GLU A 648 -35.19 16.16 4.09
CA GLU A 648 -34.42 15.55 5.17
C GLU A 648 -33.78 14.23 4.73
N ARG A 649 -34.54 13.41 4.01
CA ARG A 649 -34.03 12.15 3.47
C ARG A 649 -32.90 12.37 2.47
N ILE A 650 -33.07 13.28 1.51
CA ILE A 650 -32.08 13.57 0.46
C ILE A 650 -30.79 14.12 1.05
N VAL A 651 -30.88 15.07 1.97
CA VAL A 651 -29.70 15.66 2.62
C VAL A 651 -28.93 14.59 3.40
N ARG A 652 -29.64 13.76 4.18
CA ARG A 652 -29.04 12.64 4.91
C ARG A 652 -28.36 11.65 3.98
N GLU A 653 -29.05 11.20 2.92
CA GLU A 653 -28.51 10.26 1.93
C GLU A 653 -27.25 10.82 1.25
N HIS A 654 -27.23 12.12 0.92
CA HIS A 654 -26.06 12.75 0.31
C HIS A 654 -24.87 12.80 1.26
N LYS A 655 -25.10 13.09 2.55
CA LYS A 655 -24.05 13.07 3.57
C LYS A 655 -23.53 11.65 3.81
N GLU A 656 -24.41 10.66 3.90
CA GLU A 656 -24.06 9.25 4.08
C GLU A 656 -23.22 8.72 2.90
N LYS A 657 -23.58 9.11 1.67
CA LYS A 657 -22.79 8.81 0.46
C LYS A 657 -21.51 9.62 0.34
N LYS A 658 -21.30 10.65 1.18
CA LYS A 658 -20.10 11.49 1.21
C LYS A 658 -19.90 12.33 -0.06
N TYR A 659 -20.97 12.85 -0.67
CA TYR A 659 -20.84 13.88 -1.70
C TYR A 659 -20.26 15.16 -1.10
N ASN A 660 -19.57 15.96 -1.93
CA ASN A 660 -19.05 17.26 -1.49
C ASN A 660 -20.15 18.33 -1.46
N PHE A 661 -21.14 18.20 -2.34
CA PHE A 661 -22.16 19.22 -2.60
C PHE A 661 -23.53 18.62 -2.91
N LEU A 662 -24.59 19.39 -2.64
CA LEU A 662 -25.94 19.23 -3.18
C LEU A 662 -26.13 20.25 -4.31
N LYS A 663 -26.47 19.79 -5.53
CA LYS A 663 -26.73 20.67 -6.67
C LYS A 663 -28.23 20.83 -6.91
N ILE A 664 -28.72 22.06 -6.96
CA ILE A 664 -30.05 22.40 -7.46
C ILE A 664 -30.01 22.44 -9.00
N GLY A 665 -30.94 21.72 -9.63
CA GLY A 665 -31.03 21.55 -11.08
C GLY A 665 -31.85 22.60 -11.81
N ASP A 666 -31.88 22.44 -13.14
CA ASP A 666 -32.47 23.36 -14.10
C ASP A 666 -33.99 23.49 -13.91
N GLY A 667 -34.49 24.72 -13.94
CA GLY A 667 -35.93 25.01 -13.90
C GLY A 667 -36.63 24.62 -12.59
N VAL A 668 -35.87 24.51 -11.49
CA VAL A 668 -36.36 24.07 -10.17
C VAL A 668 -36.58 25.28 -9.27
N ASP A 669 -37.76 25.90 -9.40
CA ASP A 669 -38.22 26.86 -8.40
C ASP A 669 -38.80 26.11 -7.19
N ILE A 670 -38.02 26.08 -6.13
CA ILE A 670 -38.41 25.42 -4.89
C ILE A 670 -39.28 26.41 -4.10
N PRO A 671 -40.49 26.01 -3.65
CA PRO A 671 -41.30 26.85 -2.78
C PRO A 671 -40.47 27.35 -1.61
N LYS A 672 -40.63 28.64 -1.27
CA LYS A 672 -39.78 29.34 -0.29
C LYS A 672 -39.55 28.53 1.00
N GLU A 673 -40.59 27.93 1.56
CA GLU A 673 -40.49 27.15 2.80
C GLU A 673 -39.63 25.89 2.63
N ASN A 674 -39.80 25.17 1.52
CA ASN A 674 -39.02 23.99 1.18
C ASN A 674 -37.56 24.35 0.89
N TYR A 675 -37.30 25.47 0.22
CA TYR A 675 -35.94 25.94 -0.03
C TYR A 675 -35.22 26.30 1.27
N LEU A 676 -35.88 27.04 2.16
CA LEU A 676 -35.34 27.38 3.47
C LEU A 676 -35.10 26.13 4.33
N LYS A 677 -36.00 25.14 4.25
CA LYS A 677 -35.81 23.84 4.90
C LYS A 677 -34.60 23.09 4.33
N LEU A 678 -34.40 23.10 3.01
CA LEU A 678 -33.21 22.50 2.38
C LEU A 678 -31.92 23.13 2.89
N LEU A 679 -31.86 24.46 2.94
CA LEU A 679 -30.69 25.18 3.45
C LEU A 679 -30.41 24.89 4.94
N ASP A 680 -31.45 24.90 5.77
CA ASP A 680 -31.34 24.57 7.21
C ASP A 680 -30.84 23.14 7.43
N GLU A 681 -31.41 22.18 6.70
CA GLU A 681 -31.03 20.78 6.85
C GLU A 681 -29.63 20.50 6.31
N ALA A 682 -29.27 21.08 5.17
CA ALA A 682 -27.92 21.00 4.61
C ALA A 682 -26.87 21.58 5.57
N TYR A 683 -27.19 22.70 6.24
CA TYR A 683 -26.35 23.29 7.28
C TYR A 683 -26.14 22.35 8.47
N LYS A 684 -27.21 21.74 9.01
CA LYS A 684 -27.11 20.77 10.12
C LYS A 684 -26.23 19.57 9.80
N HIS A 685 -26.25 19.13 8.55
CA HIS A 685 -25.51 17.96 8.07
C HIS A 685 -24.12 18.30 7.49
N ASP A 686 -23.70 19.57 7.54
CA ASP A 686 -22.42 20.02 7.00
C ASP A 686 -22.24 19.57 5.53
N ILE A 687 -23.23 19.89 4.70
CA ILE A 687 -23.18 19.70 3.25
C ILE A 687 -23.58 21.00 2.56
N THR A 688 -22.84 21.36 1.52
CA THR A 688 -22.98 22.65 0.87
C THR A 688 -23.99 22.59 -0.28
N VAL A 689 -24.90 23.56 -0.37
CA VAL A 689 -25.85 23.73 -1.47
C VAL A 689 -25.29 24.68 -2.54
N ILE A 690 -25.40 24.27 -3.81
CA ILE A 690 -24.86 24.95 -5.00
C ILE A 690 -25.83 24.76 -6.18
N GLY A 691 -25.60 25.42 -7.31
CA GLY A 691 -26.29 25.11 -8.57
C GLY A 691 -27.02 26.30 -9.17
N HIS A 692 -28.19 26.03 -9.74
CA HIS A 692 -29.06 27.03 -10.38
C HIS A 692 -29.72 27.95 -9.35
N GLY A 693 -30.05 29.17 -9.79
CA GLY A 693 -30.74 30.16 -8.98
C GLY A 693 -32.19 29.81 -8.67
N GLN A 694 -32.79 30.56 -7.75
CA GLN A 694 -34.24 30.56 -7.53
C GLN A 694 -34.85 31.72 -8.32
N HIS A 695 -35.55 31.42 -9.42
CA HIS A 695 -36.05 32.41 -10.39
C HIS A 695 -37.29 33.14 -9.84
N ASN A 696 -38.14 32.42 -9.12
CA ASN A 696 -39.38 32.96 -8.54
C ASN A 696 -39.22 33.54 -7.12
N LEU A 697 -37.98 33.64 -6.61
CA LEU A 697 -37.67 34.24 -5.32
C LEU A 697 -36.75 35.46 -5.49
N PRO A 698 -36.79 36.44 -4.57
CA PRO A 698 -35.85 37.56 -4.62
C PRO A 698 -34.39 37.09 -4.63
N LEU A 699 -33.51 37.86 -5.28
CA LEU A 699 -32.08 37.57 -5.43
C LEU A 699 -31.41 37.07 -4.12
N GLU A 700 -31.77 37.65 -2.97
CA GLU A 700 -31.22 37.26 -1.66
C GLU A 700 -31.36 35.77 -1.32
N PHE A 701 -32.29 35.04 -1.93
CA PHE A 701 -32.44 33.60 -1.73
C PHE A 701 -31.36 32.83 -2.48
N SER A 702 -31.14 33.13 -3.77
CA SER A 702 -30.06 32.55 -4.57
C SER A 702 -28.68 32.84 -3.96
N LEU A 703 -28.51 34.01 -3.34
CA LEU A 703 -27.28 34.42 -2.66
C LEU A 703 -26.96 33.62 -1.37
N ARG A 704 -27.85 32.73 -0.90
CA ARG A 704 -27.61 31.85 0.26
C ARG A 704 -26.85 30.58 -0.09
N MET A 705 -26.72 30.25 -1.37
CA MET A 705 -25.89 29.13 -1.83
C MET A 705 -24.41 29.51 -1.79
N LYS A 706 -23.53 28.51 -1.91
CA LYS A 706 -22.08 28.77 -2.00
C LYS A 706 -21.64 29.21 -3.40
N SER A 707 -22.29 28.67 -4.43
CA SER A 707 -22.11 29.15 -5.80
C SER A 707 -23.42 29.15 -6.59
N ILE A 708 -23.53 30.13 -7.48
CA ILE A 708 -24.51 30.17 -8.56
C ILE A 708 -23.77 29.80 -9.85
N GLU A 709 -24.29 28.80 -10.53
CA GLU A 709 -23.75 28.32 -11.80
C GLU A 709 -24.51 28.98 -12.95
N HIS A 710 -23.80 29.23 -14.05
CA HIS A 710 -24.32 29.85 -15.27
C HIS A 710 -24.77 31.31 -15.08
N VAL A 711 -24.06 32.25 -15.73
CA VAL A 711 -24.32 33.68 -15.49
C VAL A 711 -25.68 34.14 -16.02
N GLU A 712 -26.25 33.42 -16.98
CA GLU A 712 -27.60 33.69 -17.49
C GLU A 712 -28.69 33.46 -16.44
N GLU A 713 -28.45 32.69 -15.37
CA GLU A 713 -29.42 32.48 -14.29
C GLU A 713 -29.90 33.81 -13.69
N PHE A 714 -29.02 34.81 -13.68
CA PHE A 714 -29.35 36.15 -13.21
C PHE A 714 -30.39 36.84 -14.09
N ILE A 715 -30.48 36.53 -15.39
CA ILE A 715 -31.54 37.04 -16.26
C ILE A 715 -32.90 36.56 -15.75
N TYR A 716 -33.01 35.30 -15.34
CA TYR A 716 -34.25 34.73 -14.82
C TYR A 716 -34.57 35.24 -13.41
N ILE A 717 -33.56 35.39 -12.54
CA ILE A 717 -33.73 35.93 -11.18
C ILE A 717 -34.17 37.40 -11.18
N PHE A 718 -33.74 38.21 -12.16
CA PHE A 718 -34.05 39.65 -12.21
C PHE A 718 -35.45 39.96 -12.77
N GLN A 719 -36.27 38.97 -13.08
CA GLN A 719 -37.61 39.18 -13.63
C GLN A 719 -38.65 39.54 -12.55
N GLU A 720 -39.64 40.37 -12.92
CA GLU A 720 -40.85 40.59 -12.11
C GLU A 720 -42.01 39.73 -12.67
N GLY A 721 -42.47 38.73 -11.92
CA GLY A 721 -43.59 37.84 -12.27
C GLY A 721 -43.19 36.38 -12.57
N ASN A 722 -44.18 35.49 -12.70
CA ASN A 722 -43.96 34.04 -12.90
C ASN A 722 -43.42 33.75 -14.31
N VAL A 723 -42.19 33.23 -14.40
CA VAL A 723 -41.43 33.03 -15.65
C VAL A 723 -42.09 32.00 -16.60
N TYR A 724 -42.89 31.07 -16.05
CA TYR A 724 -43.47 29.95 -16.82
C TYR A 724 -44.88 30.20 -17.38
N GLU A 725 -45.54 31.31 -16.99
CA GLU A 725 -46.91 31.63 -17.43
C GLU A 725 -46.98 32.78 -18.46
N ASN A 726 -45.90 33.52 -18.68
CA ASN A 726 -45.86 34.65 -19.62
C ASN A 726 -45.06 34.30 -20.88
N VAL A 727 -45.76 34.20 -22.02
CA VAL A 727 -45.17 34.01 -23.36
C VAL A 727 -44.37 35.24 -23.83
N ASP A 728 -44.52 36.37 -23.14
CA ASP A 728 -43.72 37.59 -23.32
C ASP A 728 -42.53 37.64 -22.36
N LEU A 729 -41.63 36.66 -22.47
CA LEU A 729 -40.38 36.58 -21.68
C LEU A 729 -39.52 37.87 -21.76
N PHE A 730 -39.78 38.77 -22.72
CA PHE A 730 -38.96 39.96 -22.96
C PHE A 730 -39.67 41.32 -22.98
N GLU A 731 -41.00 41.43 -23.10
CA GLU A 731 -41.62 42.78 -23.02
C GLU A 731 -41.55 43.37 -21.60
N ASN A 732 -41.66 42.54 -20.55
CA ASN A 732 -41.48 42.98 -19.16
C ASN A 732 -40.01 43.01 -18.69
N SER A 733 -39.10 42.29 -19.37
CA SER A 733 -37.66 42.28 -19.04
C SER A 733 -36.94 43.58 -19.41
N LYS A 734 -37.51 44.39 -20.31
CA LYS A 734 -36.84 45.50 -21.00
C LYS A 734 -36.15 46.53 -20.10
N ILE A 735 -36.55 46.65 -18.82
CA ILE A 735 -36.06 47.74 -17.95
C ILE A 735 -34.84 47.30 -17.13
N LEU A 736 -34.88 46.20 -16.36
CA LEU A 736 -33.85 45.92 -15.34
C LEU A 736 -32.57 45.26 -15.88
N ILE A 737 -32.67 44.31 -16.81
CA ILE A 737 -31.47 43.61 -17.34
C ILE A 737 -30.62 44.51 -18.25
N HIS A 738 -31.21 45.59 -18.78
CA HIS A 738 -30.48 46.61 -19.56
C HIS A 738 -30.09 47.84 -18.73
N ASP A 739 -30.63 47.99 -17.52
CA ASP A 739 -30.28 49.06 -16.57
C ASP A 739 -28.93 48.79 -15.91
N ILE A 740 -27.94 49.58 -16.28
CA ILE A 740 -26.58 49.45 -15.78
C ILE A 740 -26.48 49.75 -14.27
N ASP A 741 -27.30 50.66 -13.73
CA ASP A 741 -27.26 51.00 -12.31
C ASP A 741 -27.83 49.84 -11.48
N TYR A 742 -28.88 49.19 -11.99
CA TYR A 742 -29.42 47.97 -11.40
C TYR A 742 -28.39 46.83 -11.42
N LEU A 743 -27.75 46.54 -12.56
CA LEU A 743 -26.73 45.48 -12.65
C LEU A 743 -25.55 45.74 -11.70
N ASN A 744 -25.09 46.99 -11.59
CA ASN A 744 -24.06 47.37 -10.63
C ASN A 744 -24.51 47.17 -9.17
N LYS A 745 -25.78 47.47 -8.86
CA LYS A 745 -26.34 47.22 -7.53
C LYS A 745 -26.42 45.72 -7.23
N ALA A 746 -26.91 44.92 -8.18
CA ALA A 746 -26.98 43.47 -8.03
C ALA A 746 -25.59 42.87 -7.82
N ALA A 747 -24.59 43.27 -8.63
CA ALA A 747 -23.21 42.81 -8.49
C ALA A 747 -22.61 43.14 -7.11
N ARG A 748 -22.92 44.31 -6.52
CA ARG A 748 -22.54 44.62 -5.13
C ARG A 748 -23.20 43.66 -4.14
N GLN A 749 -24.48 43.34 -4.31
CA GLN A 749 -25.16 42.37 -3.43
C GLN A 749 -24.54 40.97 -3.55
N VAL A 750 -24.20 40.53 -4.78
CA VAL A 750 -23.50 39.26 -5.01
C VAL A 750 -22.13 39.27 -4.32
N LYS A 751 -21.39 40.38 -4.42
CA LYS A 751 -20.09 40.54 -3.75
C LYS A 751 -20.22 40.46 -2.23
N GLU A 752 -21.19 41.16 -1.67
CA GLU A 752 -21.42 41.26 -0.22
C GLU A 752 -21.88 39.93 0.39
N SER A 753 -22.62 39.09 -0.36
CA SER A 753 -23.02 37.77 0.14
C SER A 753 -21.87 36.77 0.20
N GLY A 754 -20.81 36.99 -0.57
CA GLY A 754 -19.68 36.07 -0.70
C GLY A 754 -19.95 34.83 -1.55
N VAL A 755 -21.09 34.79 -2.27
CA VAL A 755 -21.39 33.72 -3.22
C VAL A 755 -20.40 33.75 -4.40
N TYR A 756 -20.02 32.57 -4.88
CA TYR A 756 -19.20 32.42 -6.07
C TYR A 756 -20.08 32.33 -7.32
N VAL A 757 -19.58 32.79 -8.45
CA VAL A 757 -20.28 32.68 -9.74
C VAL A 757 -19.40 31.96 -10.76
N ALA A 758 -19.93 30.92 -11.39
CA ALA A 758 -19.29 30.25 -12.53
C ALA A 758 -20.01 30.66 -13.82
N PRO A 759 -19.42 31.50 -14.70
CA PRO A 759 -20.16 32.05 -15.84
C PRO A 759 -20.58 31.04 -16.91
N THR A 760 -19.74 30.04 -17.19
CA THR A 760 -19.96 28.99 -18.21
C THR A 760 -20.36 29.54 -19.58
N LEU A 761 -19.71 30.60 -20.06
CA LEU A 761 -20.04 31.27 -21.32
C LEU A 761 -19.95 30.30 -22.52
N VAL A 762 -19.00 29.36 -22.50
CA VAL A 762 -18.73 28.43 -23.60
C VAL A 762 -19.93 27.55 -24.00
N ILE A 763 -20.83 27.20 -23.06
CA ILE A 763 -22.00 26.37 -23.38
C ILE A 763 -23.02 27.11 -24.26
N PHE A 764 -23.15 28.43 -24.07
CA PHE A 764 -24.05 29.27 -24.89
C PHE A 764 -23.50 29.48 -26.29
N GLU A 765 -22.19 29.63 -26.43
CA GLU A 765 -21.58 29.74 -27.74
C GLU A 765 -21.78 28.45 -28.56
N MET A 766 -21.77 27.27 -27.92
CA MET A 766 -22.10 26.01 -28.60
C MET A 766 -23.51 26.05 -29.23
N ILE A 767 -24.51 26.63 -28.54
CA ILE A 767 -25.87 26.77 -29.08
C ILE A 767 -25.83 27.61 -30.36
N LEU A 768 -25.15 28.76 -30.35
CA LEU A 768 -24.98 29.62 -31.52
C LEU A 768 -24.31 28.91 -32.70
N GLN A 769 -23.35 28.02 -32.44
CA GLN A 769 -22.72 27.21 -33.49
C GLN A 769 -23.67 26.18 -34.10
N TYR A 770 -24.67 25.68 -33.35
CA TYR A 770 -25.64 24.71 -33.86
C TYR A 770 -26.74 25.34 -34.71
N LEU A 771 -27.11 26.58 -34.43
CA LEU A 771 -28.18 27.27 -35.16
C LEU A 771 -27.73 27.68 -36.58
N ASP A 772 -26.48 28.12 -36.71
CA ASP A 772 -25.87 28.52 -37.97
C ASP A 772 -25.48 27.31 -38.85
N GLU A 773 -25.84 27.36 -40.14
CA GLU A 773 -25.56 26.29 -41.10
C GLU A 773 -24.06 26.07 -41.36
N GLU A 774 -23.32 27.14 -41.57
CA GLU A 774 -21.90 27.07 -41.94
C GLU A 774 -21.06 26.64 -40.73
N LYS A 775 -21.33 27.21 -39.55
CA LYS A 775 -20.65 26.85 -38.29
C LYS A 775 -20.92 25.38 -37.93
N PHE A 776 -22.17 24.91 -38.05
CA PHE A 776 -22.49 23.51 -37.77
C PHE A 776 -21.79 22.54 -38.73
N ALA A 777 -21.71 22.88 -40.02
CA ALA A 777 -20.99 22.07 -41.00
C ALA A 777 -19.48 21.97 -40.71
N LEU A 778 -18.91 23.02 -40.10
CA LEU A 778 -17.51 23.05 -39.67
C LEU A 778 -17.26 22.21 -38.42
N LEU A 779 -18.21 22.17 -37.47
CA LEU A 779 -18.09 21.38 -36.25
C LEU A 779 -17.84 19.89 -36.53
N GLN A 780 -18.50 19.32 -37.54
CA GLN A 780 -18.31 17.91 -37.94
C GLN A 780 -16.87 17.61 -38.40
N LYS A 781 -16.22 18.60 -39.03
CA LYS A 781 -14.87 18.47 -39.61
C LYS A 781 -13.77 18.91 -38.64
N HIS A 782 -14.14 19.49 -37.50
CA HIS A 782 -13.19 20.04 -36.56
C HIS A 782 -12.38 18.93 -35.86
N PRO A 783 -11.04 19.01 -35.70
CA PRO A 783 -10.24 17.94 -35.10
C PRO A 783 -10.68 17.53 -33.69
N LYS A 784 -11.19 18.47 -32.88
CA LYS A 784 -11.76 18.18 -31.55
C LYS A 784 -12.95 17.23 -31.61
N SER A 785 -13.63 17.12 -32.75
CA SER A 785 -14.69 16.14 -32.94
C SER A 785 -14.18 14.72 -32.75
N ASN A 786 -12.87 14.42 -32.87
CA ASN A 786 -12.31 13.09 -32.60
C ASN A 786 -12.37 12.66 -31.12
N TYR A 787 -12.59 13.59 -30.19
CA TYR A 787 -12.63 13.30 -28.76
C TYR A 787 -14.04 13.02 -28.21
N LEU A 788 -15.07 13.11 -29.05
CA LEU A 788 -16.43 12.73 -28.66
C LEU A 788 -16.58 11.20 -28.64
N THR A 789 -17.41 10.65 -27.78
CA THR A 789 -17.79 9.24 -27.93
C THR A 789 -18.69 9.05 -29.14
N ARG A 790 -18.91 7.81 -29.58
CA ARG A 790 -19.85 7.51 -30.66
C ARG A 790 -21.25 8.06 -30.35
N GLY A 791 -21.74 7.84 -29.14
CA GLY A 791 -23.09 8.28 -28.74
C GLY A 791 -23.22 9.80 -28.77
N GLU A 792 -22.18 10.52 -28.35
CA GLU A 792 -22.14 11.98 -28.44
C GLU A 792 -22.09 12.46 -29.89
N TYR A 793 -21.22 11.87 -30.71
CA TYR A 793 -21.10 12.23 -32.12
C TYR A 793 -22.44 12.04 -32.86
N GLU A 794 -23.08 10.88 -32.71
CA GLU A 794 -24.36 10.58 -33.35
C GLU A 794 -25.50 11.47 -32.84
N LYS A 795 -25.45 11.92 -31.57
CA LYS A 795 -26.48 12.75 -30.95
C LYS A 795 -26.33 14.25 -31.26
N TYR A 796 -25.12 14.80 -31.16
CA TYR A 796 -24.90 16.26 -31.18
C TYR A 796 -24.37 16.79 -32.52
N LEU A 797 -23.72 15.95 -33.33
CA LEU A 797 -23.21 16.32 -34.66
C LEU A 797 -24.13 15.84 -35.80
N THR A 798 -25.44 15.78 -35.53
CA THR A 798 -26.46 15.48 -36.53
C THR A 798 -27.61 16.46 -36.44
N GLU A 799 -28.44 16.54 -37.48
CA GLU A 799 -29.68 17.33 -37.49
C GLU A 799 -30.68 16.91 -36.40
N LYS A 800 -30.46 15.76 -35.73
CA LYS A 800 -31.30 15.30 -34.61
C LYS A 800 -30.93 15.94 -33.27
N ASN A 801 -29.89 16.76 -33.22
CA ASN A 801 -29.53 17.50 -32.02
C ASN A 801 -30.67 18.46 -31.63
N HIS A 802 -31.23 18.30 -30.43
CA HIS A 802 -32.34 19.13 -29.92
C HIS A 802 -32.07 20.65 -29.99
N TYR A 803 -30.84 21.12 -29.70
CA TYR A 803 -30.50 22.54 -29.84
C TYR A 803 -30.62 23.06 -31.27
N ARG A 804 -30.60 22.18 -32.27
CA ARG A 804 -30.78 22.55 -33.67
C ARG A 804 -32.20 22.22 -34.15
N ALA A 805 -32.66 21.01 -33.90
CA ALA A 805 -33.97 20.52 -34.32
C ALA A 805 -35.12 21.38 -33.76
N ASP A 806 -34.99 21.82 -32.50
CA ASP A 806 -36.07 22.51 -31.79
C ASP A 806 -35.93 24.03 -31.86
N LEU A 807 -34.72 24.56 -32.05
CA LEU A 807 -34.44 26.00 -31.98
C LEU A 807 -34.10 26.65 -33.32
N LYS A 808 -33.64 25.90 -34.33
CA LYS A 808 -33.23 26.54 -35.60
C LYS A 808 -34.44 27.05 -36.37
N GLY A 809 -34.39 28.33 -36.75
CA GLY A 809 -35.42 28.95 -37.60
C GLY A 809 -36.76 29.19 -36.90
N ILE A 810 -36.84 29.00 -35.57
CA ILE A 810 -37.99 29.45 -34.78
C ILE A 810 -37.79 30.91 -34.35
N GLN A 811 -38.91 31.56 -34.03
CA GLN A 811 -38.92 32.88 -33.41
C GLN A 811 -39.23 32.76 -31.92
N ILE A 812 -38.38 33.38 -31.09
CA ILE A 812 -38.54 33.48 -29.65
C ILE A 812 -38.96 34.91 -29.35
N VAL A 813 -40.20 35.09 -28.89
CA VAL A 813 -40.79 36.42 -28.61
C VAL A 813 -40.67 37.38 -29.81
N GLY A 814 -40.92 36.86 -31.01
CA GLY A 814 -40.87 37.62 -32.28
C GLY A 814 -39.47 37.96 -32.79
N ILE A 815 -38.41 37.47 -32.15
CA ILE A 815 -37.01 37.61 -32.58
C ILE A 815 -36.53 36.25 -33.11
N ASP A 816 -35.80 36.24 -34.22
CA ASP A 816 -35.19 35.01 -34.72
C ASP A 816 -34.24 34.43 -33.66
N SER A 817 -34.35 33.13 -33.40
CA SER A 817 -33.58 32.39 -32.39
C SER A 817 -32.07 32.69 -32.42
N ASP A 818 -31.46 32.79 -33.60
CA ASP A 818 -30.03 33.09 -33.75
C ASP A 818 -29.68 34.45 -33.10
N LEU A 819 -30.41 35.50 -33.47
CA LEU A 819 -30.24 36.85 -32.93
C LEU A 819 -30.63 36.92 -31.44
N PHE A 820 -31.61 36.12 -31.02
CA PHE A 820 -32.00 36.01 -29.63
C PHE A 820 -30.83 35.53 -28.75
N PHE A 821 -30.22 34.39 -29.10
CA PHE A 821 -29.11 33.84 -28.35
C PHE A 821 -27.83 34.69 -28.46
N GLU A 822 -27.63 35.41 -29.57
CA GLU A 822 -26.51 36.37 -29.70
C GLU A 822 -26.63 37.51 -28.68
N ASN A 823 -27.82 38.14 -28.58
CA ASN A 823 -28.08 39.18 -27.59
C ASN A 823 -27.95 38.65 -26.15
N PHE A 824 -28.37 37.41 -25.92
CA PHE A 824 -28.24 36.74 -24.62
C PHE A 824 -26.77 36.56 -24.24
N PHE A 825 -25.96 36.06 -25.17
CA PHE A 825 -24.53 35.86 -24.99
C PHE A 825 -23.79 37.18 -24.73
N ASP A 826 -24.13 38.24 -25.46
CA ASP A 826 -23.58 39.58 -25.23
C ASP A 826 -23.92 40.13 -23.84
N TRP A 827 -25.14 39.89 -23.37
CA TRP A 827 -25.54 40.23 -22.00
C TRP A 827 -24.72 39.45 -20.97
N MET A 828 -24.55 38.13 -21.17
CA MET A 828 -23.78 37.27 -20.27
C MET A 828 -22.36 37.81 -20.12
N LYS A 829 -21.67 38.10 -21.24
CA LYS A 829 -20.33 38.72 -21.25
C LYS A 829 -20.31 40.04 -20.48
N LYS A 830 -21.27 40.92 -20.75
CA LYS A 830 -21.39 42.23 -20.08
C LYS A 830 -21.57 42.06 -18.57
N PHE A 831 -22.44 41.17 -18.13
CA PHE A 831 -22.69 40.99 -16.70
C PHE A 831 -21.52 40.29 -16.00
N THR A 832 -20.86 39.32 -16.64
CA THR A 832 -19.62 38.72 -16.13
C THR A 832 -18.53 39.78 -15.91
N LYS A 833 -18.37 40.73 -16.84
CA LYS A 833 -17.48 41.88 -16.66
C LYS A 833 -17.84 42.71 -15.44
N ILE A 834 -19.12 43.07 -15.27
CA ILE A 834 -19.61 43.85 -14.13
C ILE A 834 -19.34 43.09 -12.81
N LEU A 835 -19.62 41.79 -12.75
CA LEU A 835 -19.32 40.96 -11.58
C LEU A 835 -17.83 41.01 -11.22
N ASN A 836 -16.94 40.91 -12.22
CA ASN A 836 -15.50 41.02 -12.01
C ASN A 836 -15.06 42.43 -11.54
N GLU A 837 -15.61 43.50 -12.12
CA GLU A 837 -15.33 44.89 -11.70
C GLU A 837 -15.72 45.15 -10.23
N HIS A 838 -16.79 44.51 -9.75
CA HIS A 838 -17.20 44.50 -8.33
C HIS A 838 -16.46 43.45 -7.49
N GLN A 839 -15.45 42.78 -8.05
CA GLN A 839 -14.61 41.78 -7.40
C GLN A 839 -15.39 40.58 -6.86
N VAL A 840 -16.53 40.23 -7.47
CA VAL A 840 -17.26 38.99 -7.17
C VAL A 840 -16.31 37.81 -7.39
N PRO A 841 -16.26 36.83 -6.48
CA PRO A 841 -15.35 35.70 -6.65
C PRO A 841 -15.86 34.78 -7.77
N LEU A 842 -15.25 34.92 -8.95
CA LEU A 842 -15.56 34.07 -10.10
C LEU A 842 -14.85 32.72 -10.02
N LEU A 843 -15.48 31.70 -10.60
CA LEU A 843 -14.92 30.37 -10.89
C LEU A 843 -14.91 30.16 -12.41
N THR A 844 -14.03 29.29 -12.89
CA THR A 844 -14.01 28.90 -14.30
C THR A 844 -14.63 27.53 -14.45
N GLY A 845 -15.62 27.40 -15.33
CA GLY A 845 -16.19 26.11 -15.68
C GLY A 845 -16.80 26.12 -17.08
N SER A 846 -16.92 24.94 -17.68
CA SER A 846 -17.37 24.84 -19.08
C SER A 846 -18.70 24.15 -19.30
N ASP A 847 -19.24 23.47 -18.29
CA ASP A 847 -20.48 22.69 -18.37
C ASP A 847 -20.43 21.62 -19.47
N THR A 848 -19.45 20.71 -19.36
CA THR A 848 -19.05 19.83 -20.47
C THR A 848 -20.18 18.94 -20.99
N PHE A 849 -20.77 19.32 -22.12
CA PHE A 849 -21.82 18.60 -22.84
C PHE A 849 -21.70 18.82 -24.36
N GLY A 850 -22.20 17.90 -25.18
CA GLY A 850 -22.16 18.06 -26.64
C GLY A 850 -20.76 18.29 -27.21
N MET A 851 -20.54 19.43 -27.87
CA MET A 851 -19.25 19.82 -28.47
C MET A 851 -18.29 20.52 -27.50
N VAL A 852 -18.70 20.71 -26.25
CA VAL A 852 -17.85 21.23 -25.18
C VAL A 852 -16.94 20.10 -24.68
N VAL A 853 -15.85 19.88 -25.41
CA VAL A 853 -14.90 18.78 -25.12
C VAL A 853 -14.09 19.09 -23.85
N PRO A 854 -14.06 18.18 -22.85
CA PRO A 854 -13.31 18.36 -21.62
C PRO A 854 -11.86 18.77 -21.85
N GLY A 855 -11.38 19.68 -21.01
CA GLY A 855 -10.03 20.24 -21.07
C GLY A 855 -9.86 21.33 -22.12
N PHE A 856 -10.29 21.09 -23.36
CA PHE A 856 -10.22 22.12 -24.40
C PHE A 856 -11.21 23.27 -24.18
N SER A 857 -12.38 22.94 -23.61
CA SER A 857 -13.46 23.90 -23.36
C SER A 857 -13.12 24.96 -22.32
N ILE A 858 -12.33 24.63 -21.29
CA ILE A 858 -11.98 25.60 -20.24
C ILE A 858 -11.08 26.71 -20.78
N HIS A 859 -10.17 26.40 -21.72
CA HIS A 859 -9.39 27.43 -22.39
C HIS A 859 -10.25 28.34 -23.27
N LYS A 860 -11.33 27.80 -23.85
CA LYS A 860 -12.30 28.61 -24.60
C LYS A 860 -13.12 29.50 -23.67
N GLU A 861 -13.49 29.02 -22.49
CA GLU A 861 -14.08 29.83 -21.42
C GLU A 861 -13.14 30.99 -21.05
N PHE A 862 -11.83 30.72 -20.89
CA PHE A 862 -10.85 31.77 -20.60
C PHE A 862 -10.79 32.84 -21.70
N GLU A 863 -10.81 32.44 -22.97
CA GLU A 863 -10.89 33.38 -24.09
C GLU A 863 -12.16 34.26 -23.99
N PHE A 864 -13.32 33.68 -23.69
CA PHE A 864 -14.55 34.47 -23.55
C PHE A 864 -14.56 35.39 -22.34
N LEU A 865 -13.93 35.00 -21.24
CA LEU A 865 -13.73 35.87 -20.08
C LEU A 865 -12.83 37.05 -20.45
N GLN A 866 -11.74 36.82 -21.18
CA GLN A 866 -10.88 37.91 -21.67
C GLN A 866 -11.62 38.81 -22.68
N ASP A 867 -12.38 38.23 -23.61
CA ASP A 867 -13.22 38.96 -24.56
C ASP A 867 -14.36 39.74 -23.88
N SER A 868 -14.71 39.38 -22.64
CA SER A 868 -15.63 40.13 -21.79
C SER A 868 -14.96 41.31 -21.09
N GLY A 869 -13.63 41.38 -21.10
CA GLY A 869 -12.83 42.45 -20.52
C GLY A 869 -12.19 42.13 -19.17
N LEU A 870 -12.07 40.84 -18.81
CA LEU A 870 -11.28 40.42 -17.65
C LEU A 870 -9.79 40.39 -18.02
N GLU A 871 -8.96 40.84 -17.10
CA GLU A 871 -7.51 40.75 -17.28
C GLU A 871 -7.04 39.29 -17.11
N PRO A 872 -6.00 38.83 -17.84
CA PRO A 872 -5.53 37.45 -17.75
C PRO A 872 -5.24 36.97 -16.32
N TYR A 873 -4.71 37.84 -15.46
CA TYR A 873 -4.47 37.53 -14.05
C TYR A 873 -5.77 37.20 -13.29
N GLU A 874 -6.87 37.90 -13.58
CA GLU A 874 -8.17 37.67 -12.94
C GLU A 874 -8.76 36.32 -13.36
N ILE A 875 -8.57 35.95 -14.62
CA ILE A 875 -8.99 34.65 -15.17
C ILE A 875 -8.19 33.51 -14.53
N LEU A 876 -6.86 33.65 -14.45
CA LEU A 876 -6.01 32.68 -13.76
C LEU A 876 -6.38 32.57 -12.27
N LYS A 877 -6.68 33.69 -11.61
CA LYS A 877 -7.13 33.71 -10.21
C LYS A 877 -8.47 32.97 -10.03
N ALA A 878 -9.41 33.13 -10.97
CA ALA A 878 -10.67 32.38 -10.97
C ALA A 878 -10.42 30.86 -11.10
N SER A 879 -9.48 30.45 -11.95
CA SER A 879 -9.14 29.04 -12.19
C SER A 879 -8.17 28.42 -11.16
N THR A 880 -7.54 29.21 -10.27
CA THR A 880 -6.55 28.69 -9.31
C THR A 880 -6.94 29.02 -7.87
N VAL A 881 -6.74 30.28 -7.46
CA VAL A 881 -6.92 30.76 -6.10
C VAL A 881 -8.37 30.67 -5.65
N ASN A 882 -9.31 31.17 -6.47
CA ASN A 882 -10.73 31.19 -6.11
C ASN A 882 -11.29 29.76 -6.03
N ALA A 883 -10.96 28.90 -7.00
CA ALA A 883 -11.32 27.49 -6.96
C ALA A 883 -10.78 26.77 -5.71
N SER A 884 -9.51 27.01 -5.36
CA SER A 884 -8.91 26.39 -4.17
C SER A 884 -9.49 26.92 -2.85
N ARG A 885 -9.87 28.20 -2.79
CA ARG A 885 -10.60 28.78 -1.66
C ARG A 885 -12.01 28.19 -1.56
N TYR A 886 -12.70 28.11 -2.69
CA TYR A 886 -14.03 27.52 -2.79
C TYR A 886 -14.04 26.07 -2.27
N LEU A 887 -13.03 25.28 -2.65
CA LEU A 887 -12.91 23.88 -2.24
C LEU A 887 -12.30 23.67 -0.84
N ASN A 888 -11.98 24.75 -0.11
CA ASN A 888 -11.30 24.71 1.19
C ASN A 888 -9.92 24.02 1.17
N ILE A 889 -9.18 24.14 0.06
CA ILE A 889 -7.84 23.54 -0.13
C ILE A 889 -6.74 24.58 -0.36
N ILE A 890 -7.04 25.88 -0.24
CA ILE A 890 -6.08 26.97 -0.47
C ILE A 890 -4.81 26.92 0.39
N SER A 891 -4.86 26.25 1.55
CA SER A 891 -3.66 26.02 2.37
C SER A 891 -2.68 25.05 1.72
N MET A 892 -3.16 24.18 0.84
CA MET A 892 -2.38 23.13 0.17
C MET A 892 -2.13 23.47 -1.31
N GLU A 893 -3.07 24.12 -2.00
CA GLU A 893 -3.06 24.28 -3.47
C GLU A 893 -3.52 25.67 -3.91
N GLY A 894 -3.53 25.94 -5.22
CA GLY A 894 -4.03 27.18 -5.84
C GLY A 894 -3.05 28.34 -5.93
N THR A 895 -1.85 28.21 -5.37
CA THR A 895 -0.71 29.14 -5.56
C THR A 895 0.58 28.34 -5.57
N ILE A 896 1.66 28.91 -6.13
CA ILE A 896 3.02 28.36 -6.00
C ILE A 896 3.67 29.02 -4.79
N ALA A 897 3.81 28.27 -3.71
CA ALA A 897 4.45 28.72 -2.48
C ALA A 897 5.07 27.52 -1.74
N GLU A 898 6.11 27.77 -0.94
CA GLU A 898 6.74 26.72 -0.13
C GLU A 898 5.72 26.05 0.81
N GLY A 899 5.86 24.73 0.98
CA GLY A 899 4.97 23.88 1.77
C GLY A 899 3.72 23.38 1.03
N LYS A 900 3.38 23.96 -0.13
CA LYS A 900 2.21 23.58 -0.93
C LYS A 900 2.43 22.33 -1.79
N ASN A 901 1.34 21.67 -2.16
CA ASN A 901 1.38 20.55 -3.10
C ASN A 901 1.77 21.04 -4.51
N ALA A 902 2.56 20.25 -5.21
CA ALA A 902 3.02 20.52 -6.56
C ALA A 902 2.01 19.97 -7.58
N ASN A 903 0.93 20.71 -7.77
CA ASN A 903 0.06 20.65 -8.94
C ASN A 903 0.35 21.88 -9.79
N LEU A 904 1.10 21.73 -10.88
CA LEU A 904 1.74 22.83 -11.61
C LEU A 904 1.59 22.64 -13.12
N VAL A 905 1.59 23.74 -13.86
CA VAL A 905 1.68 23.74 -15.33
C VAL A 905 2.84 24.60 -15.75
N LEU A 906 3.71 24.07 -16.61
CA LEU A 906 4.76 24.83 -17.26
C LEU A 906 4.29 25.19 -18.67
N LEU A 907 4.31 26.47 -19.01
CA LEU A 907 3.86 27.03 -20.28
C LEU A 907 5.06 27.54 -21.09
N ASN A 908 5.03 27.40 -22.41
CA ASN A 908 6.06 27.93 -23.30
C ASN A 908 5.98 29.46 -23.47
N ARG A 909 4.83 30.08 -23.14
CA ARG A 909 4.59 31.52 -23.31
C ARG A 909 3.87 32.12 -22.10
N ASN A 910 3.99 33.43 -21.94
CA ASN A 910 3.45 34.18 -20.81
C ASN A 910 1.91 34.26 -20.86
N PRO A 911 1.16 33.62 -19.94
CA PRO A 911 -0.30 33.71 -19.93
C PRO A 911 -0.82 35.08 -19.51
N LEU A 912 0.02 35.97 -18.97
CA LEU A 912 -0.38 37.34 -18.59
C LEU A 912 -0.41 38.32 -19.78
N GLU A 913 0.22 37.97 -20.89
CA GLU A 913 0.19 38.77 -22.14
C GLU A 913 -1.04 38.44 -22.99
N ASP A 914 -1.38 37.16 -23.07
CA ASP A 914 -2.56 36.65 -23.75
C ASP A 914 -2.99 35.35 -23.06
N ILE A 915 -4.24 35.27 -22.62
CA ILE A 915 -4.74 34.10 -21.89
C ILE A 915 -4.71 32.83 -22.75
N LYS A 916 -4.69 32.96 -24.09
CA LYS A 916 -4.52 31.83 -25.03
C LYS A 916 -3.20 31.10 -24.82
N ASN A 917 -2.18 31.76 -24.27
CA ASN A 917 -0.90 31.12 -23.96
C ASN A 917 -1.03 30.02 -22.89
N THR A 918 -2.14 29.94 -22.15
CA THR A 918 -2.45 28.80 -21.27
C THR A 918 -2.60 27.47 -22.02
N GLN A 919 -2.85 27.51 -23.35
CA GLN A 919 -2.93 26.32 -24.20
C GLN A 919 -1.54 25.81 -24.64
N ASP A 920 -0.50 26.63 -24.54
CA ASP A 920 0.84 26.30 -24.98
C ASP A 920 1.66 25.62 -23.88
N ILE A 921 1.18 24.44 -23.49
CA ILE A 921 1.65 23.69 -22.33
C ILE A 921 2.92 22.91 -22.70
N HIS A 922 4.00 23.13 -21.95
CA HIS A 922 5.23 22.35 -22.01
C HIS A 922 5.13 21.05 -21.21
N GLY A 923 4.45 21.07 -20.07
CA GLY A 923 4.21 19.90 -19.24
C GLY A 923 3.38 20.23 -18.01
N VAL A 924 2.89 19.18 -17.35
CA VAL A 924 1.98 19.25 -16.21
C VAL A 924 2.53 18.39 -15.09
N MET A 925 2.60 18.94 -13.89
CA MET A 925 2.86 18.19 -12.68
C MET A 925 1.53 17.93 -11.96
N LEU A 926 1.23 16.66 -11.70
CA LEU A 926 0.05 16.23 -10.93
C LEU A 926 0.52 15.40 -9.75
N LYS A 927 0.20 15.84 -8.53
CA LYS A 927 0.55 15.16 -7.27
C LYS A 927 2.04 14.81 -7.21
N GLY A 928 2.91 15.72 -7.66
CA GLY A 928 4.36 15.54 -7.73
C GLY A 928 4.88 14.75 -8.92
N THR A 929 4.03 14.10 -9.72
CA THR A 929 4.45 13.38 -10.92
C THR A 929 4.49 14.31 -12.12
N TRP A 930 5.63 14.38 -12.81
CA TRP A 930 5.81 15.18 -14.02
C TRP A 930 5.36 14.44 -15.28
N TYR A 931 4.52 15.10 -16.08
CA TYR A 931 4.10 14.67 -17.41
C TYR A 931 4.57 15.70 -18.43
N ASN A 932 5.53 15.33 -19.27
CA ASN A 932 6.02 16.20 -20.34
C ASN A 932 5.04 16.26 -21.53
N ARG A 933 5.27 17.19 -22.46
CA ARG A 933 4.43 17.35 -23.65
C ARG A 933 4.17 16.06 -24.42
N THR A 934 5.20 15.24 -24.64
CA THR A 934 5.07 13.98 -25.37
C THR A 934 4.12 12.99 -24.68
N GLN A 935 4.17 12.88 -23.36
CA GLN A 935 3.27 12.03 -22.59
C GLN A 935 1.81 12.55 -22.64
N LEU A 936 1.64 13.86 -22.55
CA LEU A 936 0.32 14.50 -22.63
C LEU A 936 -0.28 14.38 -24.04
N ASP A 937 0.54 14.45 -25.10
CA ASP A 937 0.08 14.22 -26.48
C ASP A 937 -0.34 12.78 -26.69
N LYS A 938 0.38 11.83 -26.10
CA LYS A 938 -0.02 10.42 -26.11
C LYS A 938 -1.38 10.21 -25.42
N PHE A 939 -1.68 10.93 -24.34
CA PHE A 939 -3.00 10.89 -23.72
C PHE A 939 -4.10 11.33 -24.70
N LEU A 940 -3.86 12.40 -25.45
CA LEU A 940 -4.80 12.87 -26.47
C LEU A 940 -4.97 11.82 -27.58
N GLU A 941 -3.87 11.26 -28.10
CA GLU A 941 -3.90 10.23 -29.14
C GLU A 941 -4.67 8.98 -28.70
N GLU A 942 -4.44 8.50 -27.48
CA GLU A 942 -5.14 7.33 -26.93
C GLU A 942 -6.66 7.54 -26.89
N VAL A 943 -7.11 8.73 -26.46
CA VAL A 943 -8.54 9.06 -26.40
C VAL A 943 -9.13 9.20 -27.80
N ALA A 944 -8.44 9.89 -28.71
CA ALA A 944 -8.88 10.03 -30.10
C ALA A 944 -8.98 8.66 -30.80
N ASN A 945 -7.99 7.80 -30.63
CA ASN A 945 -7.98 6.44 -31.20
C ASN A 945 -9.10 5.58 -30.62
N TYR A 946 -9.31 5.62 -29.30
CA TYR A 946 -10.39 4.88 -28.64
C TYR A 946 -11.77 5.27 -29.20
N ASN A 947 -12.00 6.58 -29.37
CA ASN A 947 -13.28 7.10 -29.86
C ASN A 947 -13.48 6.86 -31.35
N THR A 948 -12.45 7.02 -32.18
CA THR A 948 -12.53 6.83 -33.63
C THR A 948 -12.72 5.36 -34.01
N VAL A 949 -12.04 4.41 -33.36
CA VAL A 949 -12.23 2.97 -33.59
C VAL A 949 -13.66 2.51 -33.24
N LYS A 950 -14.30 3.18 -32.28
CA LYS A 950 -15.64 2.80 -31.82
C LYS A 950 -16.77 3.47 -32.60
N ARG A 951 -16.51 4.49 -33.41
CA ARG A 951 -17.48 5.07 -34.35
C ARG A 951 -17.62 4.13 -35.55
#